data_AF-A0A7Y9MRF9-F1
#
_entry.id   AF-A0A7Y9MRF9-F1
#
_cell.length_a   1.000
_cell.length_b   1.000
_cell.length_c   1.000
_cell.angle_alpha   90.00
_cell.angle_beta   90.00
_cell.angle_gamma   90.00
#
_symmetry.space_group_name_H-M   'P 1'
#
loop_
_entity.id
_entity.type
_entity.pdbx_description
1 polymer ?
#
loop_
_entity_poly.entity_id
_entity_poly.type
_entity_poly.pdbx_seq_one_letter_code
_entity_poly.pdbx_strand_id
1 'polypeptide(L)'
;MEALIVLVVVAVLAVPILMIVMLVALAGVRRRVAALELQLAHLHGAVPQAAHAATRFDAADYVDDTDAGFENDGERDARFADGGVAEERPSAVAAFVASVAPTPPPLPPPFIAPTAMANAAADPVAAPLPPAPRGPDPIERLLAGTKRWFTEGNVPVKIGMLVLLAGVAALLKYAGDQGWLRMPIQLRYAGIAATALAGLGFGWRQRERKRSFALALQGGAIGVLLLTVFAAFKLSGLIPASAAFALSIVLVASMCVLAVVQESRTLAVLATLAGFLAPIWLSTGSGNHVGLFSYYAVLNAAVFAIAWYRPWRVLNLLGFGFTFGIGTLWGVLQYQPAKFASTEPFLLLFFAFYLLIPILYARRQPATRGNLIDGSLVFGTPLVAFSLQAGLLRGEGLPLALCALGLAAVYALLAAALIRRERFAVLGQAYALLAVGFATLAVPLALSARATASIFALEGAALAWLGLRQQRWLPQFTGAGLQLAAAIGFVLGLDMAWHDAQAVANATFMSGALLALAGLASAWSYRRAGADTPALAYYLWGLAWWCGIGIAEIERFVAAAAQADLLLAFVALSGWLAAEAQRRWPARALAATTLGGLLLALPLAVLQADAHGQPFAGHGAWAWTLFAVLGVRSLICLRGSGGWVARAAQFAWWLVWPSVLSLLGLWLAQRFALAEGWQWALLLAPWLAAAALSLLRWPWLAAPLGADFDRCRTALQGSYFGLLGLAWLWTLCVPGASAPLPWVPLLNPLELSQLLAVALAARWLWSATAPALLRAQRLQLLAAAGFLWVTSVTLHAVHYWAPVPWASLLSAGVAQTSLTVVWSVLGVLGWVLGSRRGQRGLWLAGALLMAVVLGKLLLVDRGNLGNVAGIASFIAYGLLCTVVGYFAPAPPRATEPAEEAHP
;
A
#
# COMPACT_ATOMS: atom_id res chain seq x y z
N MET A 1 32.22 -53.63 7.97
CA MET A 1 32.84 -52.45 7.31
C MET A 1 32.38 -51.13 7.90
N GLU A 2 31.07 -50.86 8.05
CA GLU A 2 30.57 -49.53 8.47
C GLU A 2 31.16 -49.00 9.79
N ALA A 3 31.28 -49.84 10.83
CA ALA A 3 31.96 -49.47 12.08
C ALA A 3 33.42 -49.02 11.88
N LEU A 4 34.13 -49.60 10.90
CA LEU A 4 35.50 -49.19 10.55
C LEU A 4 35.52 -47.83 9.84
N ILE A 5 34.49 -47.52 9.04
CA ILE A 5 34.32 -46.22 8.39
C ILE A 5 34.02 -45.15 9.44
N VAL A 6 33.15 -45.44 10.41
CA VAL A 6 32.89 -44.56 11.57
C VAL A 6 34.18 -44.33 12.37
N LEU A 7 34.94 -45.40 12.67
CA LEU A 7 36.21 -45.30 13.40
C LEU A 7 37.23 -44.43 12.63
N VAL A 8 37.33 -44.58 11.31
CA VAL A 8 38.22 -43.76 10.46
C VAL A 8 37.76 -42.31 10.37
N VAL A 9 36.45 -42.03 10.29
CA VAL A 9 35.91 -40.66 10.32
C VAL A 9 36.17 -39.99 11.67
N VAL A 10 35.94 -40.72 12.78
CA VAL A 10 36.27 -40.24 14.14
C VAL A 10 37.77 -39.98 14.29
N ALA A 11 38.64 -40.87 13.81
CA ALA A 11 40.09 -40.68 13.84
C ALA A 11 40.55 -39.47 12.99
N VAL A 12 40.01 -39.32 11.78
CA VAL A 12 40.34 -38.19 10.87
C VAL A 12 39.83 -36.85 11.40
N LEU A 13 38.75 -36.83 12.20
CA LEU A 13 38.33 -35.64 12.95
C LEU A 13 39.15 -35.43 14.24
N ALA A 14 39.52 -36.49 14.94
CA ALA A 14 40.28 -36.42 16.18
C ALA A 14 41.71 -35.88 15.99
N VAL A 15 42.38 -36.19 14.88
CA VAL A 15 43.74 -35.68 14.57
C VAL A 15 43.83 -34.16 14.56
N PRO A 16 43.04 -33.39 13.77
CA PRO A 16 43.08 -31.93 13.83
C PRO A 16 42.64 -31.37 15.18
N ILE A 17 41.73 -32.03 15.91
CA ILE A 17 41.31 -31.59 17.24
C ILE A 17 42.43 -31.75 18.27
N LEU A 18 43.07 -32.92 18.33
CA LEU A 18 44.24 -33.17 19.17
C LEU A 18 45.38 -32.20 18.84
N MET A 19 45.58 -31.89 17.55
CA MET A 19 46.57 -30.93 17.09
C MET A 19 46.22 -29.48 17.51
N ILE A 20 44.97 -29.05 17.38
CA ILE A 20 44.51 -27.73 17.87
C ILE A 20 44.64 -27.66 19.40
N VAL A 21 44.16 -28.67 20.13
CA VAL A 21 44.30 -28.78 21.59
C VAL A 21 45.76 -28.73 22.01
N MET A 22 46.65 -29.44 21.33
CA MET A 22 48.09 -29.46 21.65
C MET A 22 48.77 -28.12 21.32
N LEU A 23 48.44 -27.49 20.20
CA LEU A 23 48.96 -26.15 19.84
C LEU A 23 48.46 -25.07 20.80
N VAL A 24 47.18 -25.13 21.20
CA VAL A 24 46.57 -24.23 22.20
C VAL A 24 47.16 -24.48 23.59
N ALA A 25 47.37 -25.73 23.99
CA ALA A 25 48.06 -26.07 25.23
C ALA A 25 49.50 -25.54 25.22
N LEU A 26 50.25 -25.69 24.12
CA LEU A 26 51.59 -25.11 23.96
C LEU A 26 51.56 -23.58 24.03
N ALA A 27 50.58 -22.92 23.41
CA ALA A 27 50.43 -21.47 23.48
C ALA A 27 50.06 -20.99 24.90
N GLY A 28 49.18 -21.70 25.60
CA GLY A 28 48.81 -21.43 26.99
C GLY A 28 49.97 -21.65 27.96
N VAL A 29 50.74 -22.73 27.78
CA VAL A 29 51.97 -22.99 28.53
C VAL A 29 53.00 -21.91 28.23
N ARG A 30 53.24 -21.53 26.96
CA ARG A 30 54.16 -20.43 26.61
C ARG A 30 53.72 -19.08 27.21
N ARG A 31 52.42 -18.76 27.26
CA ARG A 31 51.93 -17.55 27.96
C ARG A 31 52.13 -17.63 29.47
N ARG A 32 51.93 -18.80 30.09
CA ARG A 32 52.20 -19.00 31.53
C ARG A 32 53.69 -18.92 31.86
N VAL A 33 54.54 -19.52 31.03
CA VAL A 33 56.00 -19.43 31.15
C VAL A 33 56.45 -17.98 30.95
N ALA A 34 56.01 -17.28 29.90
CA ALA A 34 56.34 -15.87 29.70
C ALA A 34 55.86 -14.96 30.86
N ALA A 35 54.68 -15.24 31.45
CA ALA A 35 54.20 -14.52 32.63
C ALA A 35 55.05 -14.83 33.89
N LEU A 36 55.45 -16.09 34.08
CA LEU A 36 56.37 -16.50 35.16
C LEU A 36 57.77 -15.93 34.96
N GLU A 37 58.27 -15.84 33.72
CA GLU A 37 59.52 -15.20 33.35
C GLU A 37 59.48 -13.69 33.61
N LEU A 38 58.36 -13.03 33.33
CA LEU A 38 58.17 -11.60 33.62
C LEU A 38 58.08 -11.36 35.15
N GLN A 39 57.41 -12.25 35.90
CA GLN A 39 57.43 -12.23 37.37
C GLN A 39 58.83 -12.52 37.95
N LEU A 40 59.57 -13.48 37.39
CA LEU A 40 60.96 -13.79 37.76
C LEU A 40 61.91 -12.65 37.43
N ALA A 41 61.74 -11.97 36.29
CA ALA A 41 62.52 -10.78 35.93
C ALA A 41 62.21 -9.61 36.88
N HIS A 42 60.93 -9.43 37.26
CA HIS A 42 60.54 -8.41 38.23
C HIS A 42 61.08 -8.69 39.64
N LEU A 43 61.18 -9.97 40.04
CA LEU A 43 61.81 -10.40 41.29
C LEU A 43 63.34 -10.22 41.25
N HIS A 44 64.02 -10.67 40.19
CA HIS A 44 65.47 -10.48 40.04
C HIS A 44 65.85 -9.00 39.94
N GLY A 45 65.04 -8.17 39.29
CA GLY A 45 65.24 -6.72 39.22
C GLY A 45 65.17 -6.00 40.58
N ALA A 46 64.53 -6.59 41.59
CA ALA A 46 64.48 -6.03 42.94
C ALA A 46 65.75 -6.33 43.78
N VAL A 47 66.49 -7.40 43.45
CA VAL A 47 67.65 -7.85 44.23
C VAL A 47 68.79 -6.81 44.32
N PRO A 48 69.19 -6.10 43.24
CA PRO A 48 70.25 -5.09 43.33
C PRO A 48 69.88 -3.86 44.17
N GLN A 49 68.59 -3.53 44.25
CA GLN A 49 68.09 -2.36 44.97
C GLN A 49 67.99 -2.63 46.48
N ALA A 50 67.64 -3.85 46.89
CA ALA A 50 67.69 -4.26 48.30
C ALA A 50 69.11 -4.13 48.88
N ALA A 51 70.14 -4.48 48.10
CA ALA A 51 71.55 -4.38 48.52
C ALA A 51 72.04 -2.93 48.69
N HIS A 52 71.54 -1.98 47.89
CA HIS A 52 71.92 -0.56 48.00
C HIS A 52 71.06 0.25 48.98
N ALA A 53 69.94 -0.29 49.45
CA ALA A 53 69.14 0.32 50.52
C ALA A 53 69.74 0.05 51.92
N ALA A 54 70.42 -1.09 52.10
CA ALA A 54 70.97 -1.51 53.39
C ALA A 54 72.21 -0.72 53.85
N THR A 55 72.88 0.03 52.97
CA THR A 55 74.11 0.79 53.25
C THR A 55 73.88 2.30 53.43
N ARG A 56 72.64 2.73 53.62
CA ARG A 56 72.26 4.14 53.90
C ARG A 56 71.58 4.32 55.27
N PHE A 57 71.79 3.39 56.19
CA PHE A 57 71.20 3.39 57.53
C PHE A 57 72.25 3.38 58.65
N ASP A 58 73.40 4.00 58.39
CA ASP A 58 74.39 4.37 59.40
C ASP A 58 75.07 5.69 59.00
N ALA A 59 75.53 6.44 60.01
CA ALA A 59 76.12 7.80 59.95
C ALA A 59 75.19 8.92 59.42
N ALA A 60 74.90 9.88 60.32
CA ALA A 60 74.31 11.18 59.98
C ALA A 60 75.06 12.29 60.73
N ASP A 61 75.46 13.34 60.01
CA ASP A 61 75.83 14.69 60.47
C ASP A 61 75.62 15.60 59.23
N TYR A 62 75.11 16.85 59.20
CA TYR A 62 75.01 18.04 60.07
C TYR A 62 75.95 19.18 59.62
N VAL A 63 75.42 20.42 59.57
CA VAL A 63 76.06 21.73 59.23
C VAL A 63 76.38 22.07 57.75
N ASP A 64 75.42 22.77 57.12
CA ASP A 64 75.44 24.21 56.71
C ASP A 64 76.49 24.88 55.77
N ASP A 65 75.94 25.89 55.06
CA ASP A 65 76.46 27.18 54.54
C ASP A 65 77.39 27.39 53.29
N THR A 66 77.09 28.51 52.60
CA THR A 66 77.87 29.42 51.71
C THR A 66 78.63 28.99 50.40
N ASP A 67 78.05 29.43 49.27
CA ASP A 67 78.59 30.40 48.27
C ASP A 67 79.51 30.09 47.04
N ALA A 68 79.35 30.99 46.03
CA ALA A 68 80.26 31.47 44.96
C ALA A 68 80.62 30.68 43.66
N GLY A 69 80.48 31.36 42.50
CA GLY A 69 81.12 31.07 41.18
C GLY A 69 80.15 31.05 39.97
N PHE A 70 80.01 32.05 39.08
CA PHE A 70 80.93 32.53 38.00
C PHE A 70 81.31 31.43 36.97
N GLU A 71 81.27 31.58 35.63
CA GLU A 71 81.10 32.67 34.62
C GLU A 71 80.62 31.99 33.27
N ASN A 72 80.21 32.59 32.13
CA ASN A 72 79.73 33.92 31.64
C ASN A 72 79.27 33.75 30.13
N ASP A 73 79.07 34.84 29.37
CA ASP A 73 78.86 34.98 27.90
C ASP A 73 77.52 34.44 27.32
N GLY A 74 76.88 35.02 26.27
CA GLY A 74 77.20 36.17 25.40
C GLY A 74 77.50 35.73 23.94
N GLU A 75 77.06 36.38 22.85
CA GLU A 75 76.15 37.53 22.59
C GLU A 75 75.82 37.58 21.04
N ARG A 76 74.86 38.43 20.58
CA ARG A 76 74.62 38.92 19.17
C ARG A 76 74.06 37.93 18.13
N ASP A 77 73.52 38.33 16.96
CA ASP A 77 72.77 39.51 16.43
C ASP A 77 72.02 38.96 15.17
N ALA A 78 70.75 39.26 14.80
CA ALA A 78 69.98 40.50 14.63
C ALA A 78 70.17 41.23 13.26
N ARG A 79 69.16 42.03 12.85
CA ARG A 79 69.06 42.94 11.64
C ARG A 79 68.57 42.29 10.32
N PHE A 80 67.82 42.94 9.40
CA PHE A 80 66.97 44.17 9.44
C PHE A 80 66.05 44.28 8.20
N ALA A 81 64.84 44.88 8.35
CA ALA A 81 64.03 45.70 7.40
C ALA A 81 63.71 45.20 5.94
N ASP A 82 62.72 45.72 5.19
CA ASP A 82 61.85 46.91 5.32
C ASP A 82 60.41 46.66 4.77
N GLY A 83 59.49 47.64 4.83
CA GLY A 83 58.03 47.54 4.55
C GLY A 83 57.57 47.50 3.07
N GLY A 84 56.28 47.69 2.72
CA GLY A 84 55.07 48.01 3.51
C GLY A 84 53.86 48.37 2.59
N VAL A 85 52.70 48.79 3.18
CA VAL A 85 51.45 49.29 2.53
C VAL A 85 50.55 48.21 1.84
N ALA A 86 49.23 48.10 2.06
CA ALA A 86 48.31 48.65 3.09
C ALA A 86 46.96 47.86 3.17
N GLU A 87 46.24 48.03 4.30
CA GLU A 87 44.76 48.00 4.51
C GLU A 87 43.91 46.76 4.06
N GLU A 88 42.86 46.30 4.76
CA GLU A 88 42.26 46.65 6.07
C GLU A 88 41.57 45.42 6.75
N ARG A 89 40.82 45.60 7.84
CA ARG A 89 40.19 44.55 8.70
C ARG A 89 38.73 44.93 9.07
N PRO A 90 37.90 44.07 9.70
CA PRO A 90 37.62 42.63 9.51
C PRO A 90 36.09 42.32 9.58
N SER A 91 35.72 41.05 9.86
CA SER A 91 34.37 40.58 10.27
C SER A 91 33.33 40.39 9.12
N ALA A 92 32.30 39.52 9.21
CA ALA A 92 31.79 38.74 10.35
C ALA A 92 31.03 37.44 9.97
N VAL A 93 30.72 36.62 10.99
CA VAL A 93 29.72 35.52 11.06
C VAL A 93 30.01 34.19 10.33
N ALA A 94 29.58 33.08 10.95
CA ALA A 94 29.69 31.71 10.45
C ALA A 94 28.34 30.95 10.44
N ALA A 95 28.25 29.96 9.54
CA ALA A 95 27.40 28.76 9.54
C ALA A 95 25.96 28.76 10.13
N PHE A 96 24.97 28.39 9.30
CA PHE A 96 23.99 27.32 9.62
C PHE A 96 23.44 26.64 8.36
N VAL A 97 22.60 25.59 8.50
CA VAL A 97 22.37 24.52 7.49
C VAL A 97 20.91 24.41 6.97
N ALA A 98 20.75 24.04 5.69
CA ALA A 98 19.56 23.43 5.06
C ALA A 98 20.03 22.47 3.92
N SER A 99 19.64 21.18 3.78
CA SER A 99 18.31 20.55 3.57
C SER A 99 17.80 20.72 2.11
N VAL A 100 17.31 19.74 1.30
CA VAL A 100 16.97 18.27 1.37
C VAL A 100 16.65 17.82 -0.11
N ALA A 101 16.66 16.57 -0.63
CA ALA A 101 17.22 15.21 -0.37
C ALA A 101 17.03 14.32 -1.66
N PRO A 102 17.62 13.09 -1.79
CA PRO A 102 17.56 12.27 -3.03
C PRO A 102 16.34 11.29 -3.16
N THR A 103 16.27 10.52 -4.25
CA THR A 103 15.07 9.86 -4.83
C THR A 103 14.89 8.33 -4.60
N PRO A 104 13.63 7.83 -4.60
CA PRO A 104 13.30 6.40 -4.83
C PRO A 104 12.11 6.13 -5.83
N PRO A 105 11.95 4.89 -6.34
CA PRO A 105 10.78 4.36 -7.09
C PRO A 105 10.05 3.21 -6.32
N PRO A 106 9.10 2.40 -6.89
CA PRO A 106 7.94 2.61 -7.79
C PRO A 106 6.59 2.04 -7.20
N LEU A 107 5.46 2.00 -7.96
CA LEU A 107 4.36 0.98 -8.03
C LEU A 107 3.04 1.53 -8.72
N PRO A 108 1.99 0.73 -9.08
CA PRO A 108 1.06 1.02 -10.19
C PRO A 108 -0.48 1.11 -9.83
N PRO A 109 -1.52 0.63 -10.60
CA PRO A 109 -2.63 1.50 -11.04
C PRO A 109 -4.07 1.01 -10.71
N PRO A 110 -5.13 1.69 -11.20
CA PRO A 110 -6.39 1.02 -11.54
C PRO A 110 -6.99 1.33 -12.94
N PHE A 111 -7.93 0.48 -13.35
CA PHE A 111 -8.59 0.39 -14.67
C PHE A 111 -9.60 1.50 -15.00
N ILE A 112 -9.92 1.63 -16.30
CA ILE A 112 -11.31 1.83 -16.77
C ILE A 112 -11.71 0.60 -17.61
N ALA A 113 -12.91 0.08 -17.38
CA ALA A 113 -13.48 -1.10 -18.06
C ALA A 113 -14.49 -0.68 -19.17
N PRO A 114 -14.79 -1.56 -20.15
CA PRO A 114 -15.50 -1.15 -21.36
C PRO A 114 -17.03 -1.34 -21.29
N THR A 115 -17.74 -0.58 -22.11
CA THR A 115 -19.07 -0.92 -22.64
C THR A 115 -19.02 -0.76 -24.17
N ALA A 116 -19.06 -1.82 -24.98
CA ALA A 116 -20.06 -2.89 -25.15
C ALA A 116 -20.92 -2.61 -26.40
N MET A 117 -20.89 -3.55 -27.35
CA MET A 117 -21.61 -3.46 -28.62
C MET A 117 -23.12 -3.67 -28.44
N ALA A 118 -23.90 -3.03 -29.30
CA ALA A 118 -25.27 -3.44 -29.62
C ALA A 118 -25.39 -3.55 -31.14
N ASN A 119 -25.58 -4.77 -31.66
CA ASN A 119 -25.65 -5.05 -33.09
C ASN A 119 -27.04 -4.73 -33.67
N ALA A 120 -27.11 -4.31 -34.92
CA ALA A 120 -28.30 -4.44 -35.76
C ALA A 120 -27.93 -4.49 -37.25
N ALA A 121 -28.49 -5.47 -37.97
CA ALA A 121 -28.35 -5.74 -39.40
C ALA A 121 -26.92 -6.03 -39.93
N ALA A 122 -26.82 -7.01 -40.83
CA ALA A 122 -25.59 -7.36 -41.53
C ALA A 122 -25.90 -7.65 -43.00
N ASP A 123 -25.17 -6.99 -43.89
CA ASP A 123 -25.04 -7.31 -45.32
C ASP A 123 -23.62 -7.84 -45.60
N PRO A 124 -23.40 -8.61 -46.69
CA PRO A 124 -22.16 -9.34 -46.89
C PRO A 124 -20.95 -8.43 -47.12
N VAL A 125 -20.01 -8.43 -46.17
CA VAL A 125 -18.77 -7.65 -46.23
C VAL A 125 -17.75 -8.33 -47.17
N ALA A 126 -17.37 -7.62 -48.24
CA ALA A 126 -16.27 -8.03 -49.12
C ALA A 126 -14.92 -8.03 -48.38
N ALA A 127 -13.98 -8.87 -48.83
CA ALA A 127 -12.70 -9.08 -48.14
C ALA A 127 -11.86 -7.77 -48.02
N PRO A 128 -11.17 -7.54 -46.88
CA PRO A 128 -10.47 -6.27 -46.66
C PRO A 128 -9.22 -6.11 -47.54
N LEU A 129 -9.13 -4.99 -48.26
CA LEU A 129 -7.86 -4.49 -48.79
C LEU A 129 -6.97 -3.99 -47.63
N PRO A 130 -5.63 -4.05 -47.76
CA PRO A 130 -4.72 -3.57 -46.72
C PRO A 130 -4.89 -2.05 -46.50
N PRO A 131 -4.78 -1.57 -45.25
CA PRO A 131 -5.01 -0.16 -44.94
C PRO A 131 -3.93 0.74 -45.56
N ALA A 132 -4.36 1.74 -46.33
CA ALA A 132 -3.49 2.82 -46.78
C ALA A 132 -2.85 3.55 -45.57
N PRO A 133 -1.60 4.03 -45.70
CA PRO A 133 -0.89 4.67 -44.59
C PRO A 133 -1.66 5.88 -44.07
N ARG A 134 -1.88 5.92 -42.74
CA ARG A 134 -2.49 7.08 -42.08
C ARG A 134 -1.58 8.29 -42.24
N GLY A 135 -2.06 9.31 -42.95
CA GLY A 135 -1.38 10.61 -43.01
C GLY A 135 -1.38 11.30 -41.64
N PRO A 136 -0.45 12.24 -41.40
CA PRO A 136 -0.23 12.85 -40.10
C PRO A 136 -1.46 13.57 -39.54
N ASP A 137 -1.51 13.60 -38.21
CA ASP A 137 -2.65 13.90 -37.35
C ASP A 137 -3.10 15.38 -37.51
N PRO A 138 -4.37 15.77 -37.27
CA PRO A 138 -4.78 17.17 -37.40
C PRO A 138 -3.99 18.11 -36.46
N ILE A 139 -3.49 17.61 -35.33
CA ILE A 139 -2.59 18.38 -34.45
C ILE A 139 -1.23 18.63 -35.13
N GLU A 140 -0.65 17.62 -35.79
CA GLU A 140 0.60 17.77 -36.54
C GLU A 140 0.43 18.70 -37.75
N ARG A 141 -0.72 18.64 -38.44
CA ARG A 141 -1.06 19.58 -39.52
C ARG A 141 -1.23 21.01 -39.01
N LEU A 142 -1.84 21.19 -37.84
CA LEU A 142 -1.95 22.50 -37.19
C LEU A 142 -0.55 23.05 -36.84
N LEU A 143 0.30 22.21 -36.23
CA LEU A 143 1.65 22.56 -35.82
C LEU A 143 2.55 22.92 -37.02
N ALA A 144 2.51 22.10 -38.08
CA ALA A 144 3.21 22.37 -39.34
C ALA A 144 2.68 23.63 -40.05
N GLY A 145 1.36 23.86 -39.99
CA GLY A 145 0.71 25.08 -40.49
C GLY A 145 1.20 26.34 -39.78
N THR A 146 1.19 26.34 -38.44
CA THR A 146 1.76 27.45 -37.65
C THR A 146 3.25 27.64 -37.90
N LYS A 147 4.02 26.56 -38.08
CA LYS A 147 5.46 26.64 -38.35
C LYS A 147 5.72 27.33 -39.71
N ARG A 148 5.03 26.92 -40.78
CA ARG A 148 5.12 27.56 -42.11
C ARG A 148 4.65 29.03 -42.10
N TRP A 149 3.55 29.34 -41.41
CA TRP A 149 3.03 30.73 -41.32
C TRP A 149 4.03 31.71 -40.67
N PHE A 150 4.87 31.20 -39.77
CA PHE A 150 5.96 31.95 -39.13
C PHE A 150 7.28 31.96 -39.92
N THR A 151 7.56 31.00 -40.80
CA THR A 151 8.82 30.95 -41.56
C THR A 151 8.74 31.46 -43.00
N GLU A 152 7.54 31.58 -43.59
CA GLU A 152 7.36 32.07 -44.96
C GLU A 152 6.59 33.42 -45.00
N GLY A 153 7.16 34.39 -45.71
CA GLY A 153 6.60 35.73 -45.91
C GLY A 153 6.93 36.75 -44.82
N ASN A 154 7.49 37.89 -45.26
CA ASN A 154 8.10 39.01 -44.51
C ASN A 154 7.56 39.24 -43.07
N VAL A 155 8.21 38.60 -42.10
CA VAL A 155 7.76 38.53 -40.68
C VAL A 155 7.79 39.87 -39.94
N PRO A 156 8.80 40.75 -40.09
CA PRO A 156 8.84 42.07 -39.41
C PRO A 156 7.57 42.92 -39.60
N VAL A 157 6.96 42.89 -40.79
CA VAL A 157 5.74 43.66 -41.08
C VAL A 157 4.53 43.15 -40.29
N LYS A 158 4.41 41.82 -40.13
CA LYS A 158 3.36 41.17 -39.31
C LYS A 158 3.46 41.57 -37.84
N ILE A 159 4.68 41.71 -37.32
CA ILE A 159 4.96 42.13 -35.94
C ILE A 159 4.65 43.62 -35.75
N GLY A 160 5.09 44.49 -36.67
CA GLY A 160 4.85 45.93 -36.61
C GLY A 160 3.36 46.32 -36.53
N MET A 161 2.49 45.59 -37.23
CA MET A 161 1.05 45.89 -37.23
C MET A 161 0.34 45.54 -35.89
N LEU A 162 0.85 44.56 -35.14
CA LEU A 162 0.37 44.25 -33.79
C LEU A 162 0.82 45.32 -32.77
N VAL A 163 2.06 45.81 -32.89
CA VAL A 163 2.57 46.93 -32.08
C VAL A 163 1.77 48.21 -32.34
N LEU A 164 1.39 48.48 -33.59
CA LEU A 164 0.56 49.63 -33.95
C LEU A 164 -0.82 49.58 -33.27
N LEU A 165 -1.47 48.42 -33.24
CA LEU A 165 -2.79 48.25 -32.61
C LEU A 165 -2.72 48.46 -31.09
N ALA A 166 -1.67 47.96 -30.44
CA ALA A 166 -1.40 48.22 -29.03
C ALA A 166 -1.13 49.72 -28.76
N GLY A 167 -0.42 50.39 -29.68
CA GLY A 167 -0.18 51.84 -29.62
C GLY A 167 -1.47 52.66 -29.64
N VAL A 168 -2.45 52.33 -30.48
CA VAL A 168 -3.75 53.02 -30.52
C VAL A 168 -4.56 52.79 -29.24
N ALA A 169 -4.55 51.58 -28.69
CA ALA A 169 -5.20 51.29 -27.42
C ALA A 169 -4.55 52.05 -26.24
N ALA A 170 -3.21 52.14 -26.23
CA ALA A 170 -2.46 52.92 -25.26
C ALA A 170 -2.73 54.43 -25.40
N LEU A 171 -2.83 54.95 -26.64
CA LEU A 171 -3.13 56.36 -26.92
C LEU A 171 -4.54 56.76 -26.44
N LEU A 172 -5.54 55.90 -26.65
CA LEU A 172 -6.90 56.11 -26.16
C LEU A 172 -6.97 56.09 -24.63
N LYS A 173 -6.21 55.19 -23.98
CA LYS A 173 -6.06 55.20 -22.51
C LYS A 173 -5.39 56.49 -22.03
N TYR A 174 -4.27 56.87 -22.64
CA TYR A 174 -3.50 58.06 -22.30
C TYR A 174 -4.31 59.36 -22.43
N ALA A 175 -5.15 59.49 -23.46
CA ALA A 175 -6.07 60.63 -23.61
C ALA A 175 -7.14 60.69 -22.50
N GLY A 176 -7.53 59.54 -21.94
CA GLY A 176 -8.38 59.46 -20.75
C GLY A 176 -7.63 59.87 -19.47
N ASP A 177 -6.44 59.31 -19.25
CA ASP A 177 -5.59 59.56 -18.08
C ASP A 177 -5.12 61.02 -18.01
N GLN A 178 -4.81 61.65 -19.14
CA GLN A 178 -4.45 63.08 -19.27
C GLN A 178 -5.66 64.04 -19.12
N GLY A 179 -6.87 63.52 -18.86
CA GLY A 179 -8.00 64.34 -18.43
C GLY A 179 -8.66 65.20 -19.51
N TRP A 180 -8.37 64.98 -20.81
CA TRP A 180 -8.99 65.72 -21.92
C TRP A 180 -10.52 65.52 -22.02
N LEU A 181 -11.08 64.54 -21.28
CA LEU A 181 -12.52 64.22 -21.20
C LEU A 181 -13.08 64.32 -19.76
N ARG A 182 -12.78 65.41 -19.04
CA ARG A 182 -13.31 65.68 -17.68
C ARG A 182 -14.78 66.18 -17.65
N MET A 183 -15.72 65.38 -18.15
CA MET A 183 -17.15 65.58 -17.83
C MET A 183 -17.45 65.24 -16.36
N PRO A 184 -18.38 65.95 -15.68
CA PRO A 184 -18.94 65.52 -14.39
C PRO A 184 -19.58 64.13 -14.46
N ILE A 185 -19.44 63.33 -13.40
CA ILE A 185 -19.83 61.90 -13.43
C ILE A 185 -21.35 61.69 -13.60
N GLN A 186 -22.16 62.60 -13.06
CA GLN A 186 -23.61 62.65 -13.25
C GLN A 186 -23.96 62.83 -14.74
N LEU A 187 -23.26 63.72 -15.45
CA LEU A 187 -23.46 63.96 -16.88
C LEU A 187 -22.97 62.78 -17.73
N ARG A 188 -21.94 62.03 -17.29
CA ARG A 188 -21.53 60.78 -17.95
C ARG A 188 -22.65 59.74 -17.89
N TYR A 189 -23.19 59.45 -16.70
CA TYR A 189 -24.28 58.48 -16.57
C TYR A 189 -25.58 58.94 -17.22
N ALA A 190 -25.91 60.24 -17.12
CA ALA A 190 -27.06 60.80 -17.84
C ALA A 190 -26.91 60.71 -19.36
N GLY A 191 -25.72 61.00 -19.91
CA GLY A 191 -25.43 60.86 -21.33
C GLY A 191 -25.50 59.41 -21.82
N ILE A 192 -24.95 58.46 -21.06
CA ILE A 192 -25.03 57.02 -21.35
C ILE A 192 -26.49 56.55 -21.31
N ALA A 193 -27.25 56.93 -20.28
CA ALA A 193 -28.66 56.59 -20.15
C ALA A 193 -29.53 57.20 -21.26
N ALA A 194 -29.33 58.47 -21.60
CA ALA A 194 -30.02 59.13 -22.70
C ALA A 194 -29.69 58.48 -24.05
N THR A 195 -28.44 58.11 -24.29
CA THR A 195 -28.01 57.38 -25.51
C THR A 195 -28.66 56.00 -25.58
N ALA A 196 -28.75 55.28 -24.47
CA ALA A 196 -29.44 53.99 -24.40
C ALA A 196 -30.96 54.11 -24.60
N LEU A 197 -31.61 55.12 -24.01
CA LEU A 197 -33.03 55.42 -24.23
C LEU A 197 -33.33 55.81 -25.68
N ALA A 198 -32.45 56.60 -26.32
CA ALA A 198 -32.53 56.91 -27.75
C ALA A 198 -32.35 55.63 -28.60
N GLY A 199 -31.41 54.75 -28.22
CA GLY A 199 -31.23 53.43 -28.83
C GLY A 199 -32.46 52.53 -28.72
N LEU A 200 -33.18 52.57 -27.58
CA LEU A 200 -34.46 51.88 -27.40
C LEU A 200 -35.55 52.45 -28.31
N GLY A 201 -35.71 53.77 -28.36
CA GLY A 201 -36.68 54.43 -29.23
C GLY A 201 -36.42 54.15 -30.72
N PHE A 202 -35.15 54.18 -31.14
CA PHE A 202 -34.74 53.84 -32.50
C PHE A 202 -34.98 52.35 -32.82
N GLY A 203 -34.60 51.44 -31.91
CA GLY A 203 -34.87 50.01 -32.03
C GLY A 203 -36.37 49.71 -32.13
N TRP A 204 -37.19 50.35 -31.30
CA TRP A 204 -38.67 50.25 -31.34
C TRP A 204 -39.25 50.73 -32.67
N ARG A 205 -38.76 51.84 -33.23
CA ARG A 205 -39.16 52.34 -34.56
C ARG A 205 -38.70 51.44 -35.71
N GLN A 206 -37.56 50.76 -35.55
CA GLN A 206 -36.94 49.93 -36.58
C GLN A 206 -37.46 48.47 -36.59
N ARG A 207 -38.25 48.04 -35.60
CA ARG A 207 -38.71 46.65 -35.41
C ARG A 207 -39.37 46.04 -36.65
N GLU A 208 -40.21 46.81 -37.36
CA GLU A 208 -40.93 46.35 -38.55
C GLU A 208 -40.03 46.23 -39.79
N ARG A 209 -38.88 46.92 -39.80
CA ARG A 209 -37.98 47.03 -40.96
C ARG A 209 -36.74 46.13 -40.86
N LYS A 210 -36.21 45.90 -39.64
CA LYS A 210 -35.05 45.03 -39.39
C LYS A 210 -35.18 44.35 -38.00
N ARG A 211 -36.11 43.38 -37.87
CA ARG A 211 -36.48 42.72 -36.60
C ARG A 211 -35.27 42.19 -35.79
N SER A 212 -34.31 41.52 -36.42
CA SER A 212 -33.11 40.98 -35.73
C SER A 212 -32.22 42.08 -35.13
N PHE A 213 -31.94 43.13 -35.91
CA PHE A 213 -31.16 44.30 -35.47
C PHE A 213 -31.87 45.08 -34.35
N ALA A 214 -33.19 45.29 -34.49
CA ALA A 214 -34.00 45.96 -33.47
C ALA A 214 -33.96 45.22 -32.12
N LEU A 215 -34.11 43.89 -32.12
CA LEU A 215 -34.04 43.06 -30.93
C LEU A 215 -32.66 43.10 -30.26
N ALA A 216 -31.58 43.04 -31.05
CA ALA A 216 -30.22 43.16 -30.53
C ALA A 216 -29.95 44.53 -29.90
N LEU A 217 -30.37 45.62 -30.56
CA LEU A 217 -30.19 46.99 -30.08
C LEU A 217 -30.99 47.26 -28.80
N GLN A 218 -32.25 46.81 -28.73
CA GLN A 218 -33.08 46.95 -27.53
C GLN A 218 -32.51 46.17 -26.33
N GLY A 219 -32.08 44.92 -26.55
CA GLY A 219 -31.47 44.09 -25.51
C GLY A 219 -30.17 44.69 -24.97
N GLY A 220 -29.29 45.14 -25.87
CA GLY A 220 -28.06 45.85 -25.52
C GLY A 220 -28.33 47.15 -24.75
N ALA A 221 -29.30 47.96 -25.19
CA ALA A 221 -29.62 49.24 -24.57
C ALA A 221 -30.21 49.08 -23.15
N ILE A 222 -31.09 48.10 -22.89
CA ILE A 222 -31.54 47.82 -21.51
C ILE A 222 -30.38 47.25 -20.67
N GLY A 223 -29.49 46.44 -21.26
CA GLY A 223 -28.26 46.01 -20.60
C GLY A 223 -27.37 47.19 -20.16
N VAL A 224 -27.18 48.19 -21.03
CA VAL A 224 -26.46 49.43 -20.71
C VAL A 224 -27.18 50.23 -19.61
N LEU A 225 -28.51 50.32 -19.63
CA LEU A 225 -29.26 50.99 -18.55
C LEU A 225 -29.11 50.26 -17.21
N LEU A 226 -29.17 48.93 -17.19
CA LEU A 226 -28.95 48.13 -15.98
C LEU A 226 -27.52 48.29 -15.42
N LEU A 227 -26.50 48.28 -16.28
CA LEU A 227 -25.12 48.56 -15.90
C LEU A 227 -24.94 50.01 -15.39
N THR A 228 -25.67 50.97 -15.97
CA THR A 228 -25.66 52.37 -15.53
C THR A 228 -26.30 52.53 -14.15
N VAL A 229 -27.42 51.86 -13.87
CA VAL A 229 -28.06 51.82 -12.54
C VAL A 229 -27.15 51.16 -11.51
N PHE A 230 -26.52 50.03 -11.85
CA PHE A 230 -25.53 49.37 -11.00
C PHE A 230 -24.35 50.29 -10.69
N ALA A 231 -23.76 50.95 -11.69
CA ALA A 231 -22.62 51.86 -11.50
C ALA A 231 -22.99 53.08 -10.65
N ALA A 232 -24.12 53.73 -10.95
CA ALA A 232 -24.61 54.87 -10.18
C ALA A 232 -24.81 54.54 -8.69
N PHE A 233 -25.27 53.33 -8.37
CA PHE A 233 -25.39 52.85 -6.98
C PHE A 233 -24.03 52.41 -6.40
N LYS A 234 -23.44 51.33 -6.90
CA LYS A 234 -22.29 50.64 -6.28
C LYS A 234 -20.94 51.34 -6.47
N LEU A 235 -20.76 52.10 -7.56
CA LEU A 235 -19.48 52.73 -7.89
C LEU A 235 -19.46 54.25 -7.66
N SER A 236 -20.60 54.87 -7.37
CA SER A 236 -20.69 56.34 -7.20
C SER A 236 -21.67 56.82 -6.13
N GLY A 237 -22.48 55.95 -5.50
CA GLY A 237 -23.39 56.33 -4.41
C GLY A 237 -24.48 57.35 -4.79
N LEU A 238 -24.73 57.58 -6.07
CA LEU A 238 -25.61 58.63 -6.60
C LEU A 238 -27.10 58.36 -6.38
N ILE A 239 -27.47 57.10 -6.13
CA ILE A 239 -28.85 56.67 -5.89
C ILE A 239 -28.91 55.68 -4.72
N PRO A 240 -29.95 55.71 -3.86
CA PRO A 240 -30.10 54.76 -2.77
C PRO A 240 -30.45 53.35 -3.29
N ALA A 241 -30.12 52.33 -2.48
CA ALA A 241 -30.31 50.92 -2.84
C ALA A 241 -31.75 50.57 -3.26
N SER A 242 -32.75 51.18 -2.60
CA SER A 242 -34.18 51.01 -2.93
C SER A 242 -34.53 51.54 -4.32
N ALA A 243 -34.02 52.72 -4.70
CA ALA A 243 -34.22 53.30 -6.03
C ALA A 243 -33.51 52.48 -7.11
N ALA A 244 -32.28 52.01 -6.85
CA ALA A 244 -31.55 51.14 -7.76
C ALA A 244 -32.30 49.82 -8.01
N PHE A 245 -32.81 49.19 -6.94
CA PHE A 245 -33.59 47.95 -7.02
C PHE A 245 -34.91 48.14 -7.77
N ALA A 246 -35.65 49.23 -7.51
CA ALA A 246 -36.87 49.58 -8.22
C ALA A 246 -36.62 49.84 -9.72
N LEU A 247 -35.56 50.58 -10.06
CA LEU A 247 -35.15 50.80 -11.46
C LEU A 247 -34.79 49.50 -12.16
N SER A 248 -34.04 48.59 -11.50
CA SER A 248 -33.76 47.27 -12.06
C SER A 248 -35.01 46.41 -12.25
N ILE A 249 -35.99 46.45 -11.34
CA ILE A 249 -37.30 45.80 -11.53
C ILE A 249 -37.98 46.34 -12.79
N VAL A 250 -38.10 47.66 -12.94
CA VAL A 250 -38.76 48.30 -14.09
C VAL A 250 -38.05 47.97 -15.41
N LEU A 251 -36.71 47.99 -15.43
CA LEU A 251 -35.92 47.65 -16.62
C LEU A 251 -36.04 46.16 -17.01
N VAL A 252 -35.99 45.24 -16.04
CA VAL A 252 -36.18 43.80 -16.28
C VAL A 252 -37.61 43.49 -16.72
N ALA A 253 -38.62 44.07 -16.07
CA ALA A 253 -40.02 43.92 -16.46
C ALA A 253 -40.27 44.46 -17.88
N SER A 254 -39.67 45.61 -18.22
CA SER A 254 -39.71 46.17 -19.58
C SER A 254 -39.07 45.23 -20.61
N MET A 255 -37.93 44.61 -20.29
CA MET A 255 -37.28 43.64 -21.19
C MET A 255 -38.14 42.37 -21.35
N CYS A 256 -38.78 41.88 -20.29
CA CYS A 256 -39.74 40.77 -20.35
C CYS A 256 -40.97 41.11 -21.22
N VAL A 257 -41.57 42.29 -21.07
CA VAL A 257 -42.70 42.74 -21.90
C VAL A 257 -42.27 42.85 -23.36
N LEU A 258 -41.13 43.46 -23.66
CA LEU A 258 -40.57 43.56 -25.02
C LEU A 258 -40.26 42.18 -25.62
N ALA A 259 -39.84 41.21 -24.81
CA ALA A 259 -39.59 39.84 -25.25
C ALA A 259 -40.88 39.10 -25.63
N VAL A 260 -41.96 39.27 -24.84
CA VAL A 260 -43.28 38.68 -25.13
C VAL A 260 -43.91 39.36 -26.35
N VAL A 261 -43.97 40.68 -26.39
CA VAL A 261 -44.60 41.47 -27.46
C VAL A 261 -43.94 41.25 -28.82
N GLN A 262 -42.62 41.04 -28.87
CA GLN A 262 -41.88 40.80 -30.13
C GLN A 262 -41.52 39.31 -30.35
N GLU A 263 -42.08 38.40 -29.54
CA GLU A 263 -41.83 36.94 -29.55
C GLU A 263 -40.35 36.51 -29.51
N SER A 264 -39.49 37.31 -28.87
CA SER A 264 -38.03 37.11 -28.90
C SER A 264 -37.54 36.23 -27.76
N ARG A 265 -37.21 34.98 -28.08
CA ARG A 265 -36.55 34.04 -27.16
C ARG A 265 -35.25 34.61 -26.58
N THR A 266 -34.47 35.32 -27.40
CA THR A 266 -33.19 35.93 -26.99
C THR A 266 -33.39 37.04 -25.95
N LEU A 267 -34.38 37.92 -26.15
CA LEU A 267 -34.73 38.91 -25.12
C LEU A 267 -35.27 38.25 -23.85
N ALA A 268 -36.07 37.19 -23.95
CA ALA A 268 -36.60 36.49 -22.78
C ALA A 268 -35.49 35.85 -21.92
N VAL A 269 -34.47 35.28 -22.58
CA VAL A 269 -33.26 34.75 -21.92
C VAL A 269 -32.47 35.86 -21.24
N LEU A 270 -32.19 36.97 -21.94
CA LEU A 270 -31.46 38.11 -21.39
C LEU A 270 -32.20 38.76 -20.21
N ALA A 271 -33.51 38.95 -20.32
CA ALA A 271 -34.35 39.54 -19.27
C ALA A 271 -34.37 38.67 -18.01
N THR A 272 -34.47 37.36 -18.17
CA THR A 272 -34.49 36.40 -17.06
C THR A 272 -33.13 36.33 -16.37
N LEU A 273 -32.04 36.26 -17.14
CA LEU A 273 -30.68 36.26 -16.60
C LEU A 273 -30.37 37.57 -15.87
N ALA A 274 -30.75 38.73 -16.43
CA ALA A 274 -30.65 40.02 -15.77
C ALA A 274 -31.49 40.09 -14.48
N GLY A 275 -32.71 39.57 -14.50
CA GLY A 275 -33.59 39.50 -13.32
C GLY A 275 -33.01 38.67 -12.19
N PHE A 276 -32.50 37.47 -12.47
CA PHE A 276 -31.91 36.63 -11.42
C PHE A 276 -30.60 37.18 -10.85
N LEU A 277 -29.77 37.84 -11.68
CA LEU A 277 -28.50 38.44 -11.25
C LEU A 277 -28.65 39.78 -10.51
N ALA A 278 -29.69 40.59 -10.81
CA ALA A 278 -29.81 41.94 -10.26
C ALA A 278 -29.76 42.00 -8.71
N PRO A 279 -30.46 41.14 -7.93
CA PRO A 279 -30.33 41.13 -6.48
C PRO A 279 -28.93 40.76 -5.97
N ILE A 280 -28.20 39.93 -6.71
CA ILE A 280 -26.85 39.47 -6.32
C ILE A 280 -25.87 40.65 -6.37
N TRP A 281 -25.87 41.40 -7.46
CA TRP A 281 -24.95 42.52 -7.68
C TRP A 281 -25.38 43.80 -6.93
N LEU A 282 -26.68 44.01 -6.73
CA LEU A 282 -27.22 45.10 -5.90
C LEU A 282 -27.19 44.78 -4.39
N SER A 283 -26.76 43.57 -3.98
CA SER A 283 -26.80 43.14 -2.57
C SER A 283 -26.06 44.09 -1.63
N THR A 284 -26.71 44.43 -0.51
CA THR A 284 -26.14 45.23 0.60
C THR A 284 -25.50 44.38 1.69
N GLY A 285 -25.53 43.04 1.58
CA GLY A 285 -25.03 42.13 2.62
C GLY A 285 -25.96 41.94 3.83
N SER A 286 -27.16 42.54 3.81
CA SER A 286 -28.12 42.61 4.94
C SER A 286 -28.74 41.28 5.42
N GLY A 287 -28.36 40.13 4.87
CA GLY A 287 -28.80 38.80 5.31
C GLY A 287 -30.28 38.44 5.13
N ASN A 288 -31.13 39.37 4.69
CA ASN A 288 -32.58 39.18 4.56
C ASN A 288 -32.95 38.24 3.39
N HIS A 289 -33.06 36.94 3.68
CA HIS A 289 -33.45 35.91 2.72
C HIS A 289 -34.92 35.98 2.32
N VAL A 290 -35.81 36.44 3.20
CA VAL A 290 -37.26 36.56 2.91
C VAL A 290 -37.48 37.55 1.78
N GLY A 291 -36.78 38.70 1.78
CA GLY A 291 -36.83 39.67 0.68
C GLY A 291 -36.29 39.12 -0.64
N LEU A 292 -35.17 38.39 -0.59
CA LEU A 292 -34.55 37.76 -1.76
C LEU A 292 -35.45 36.67 -2.38
N PHE A 293 -35.99 35.78 -1.55
CA PHE A 293 -36.86 34.70 -2.02
C PHE A 293 -38.25 35.20 -2.42
N SER A 294 -38.75 36.29 -1.83
CA SER A 294 -39.97 36.97 -2.31
C SER A 294 -39.79 37.59 -3.69
N TYR A 295 -38.64 38.24 -3.93
CA TYR A 295 -38.29 38.74 -5.26
C TYR A 295 -38.21 37.60 -6.29
N TYR A 296 -37.52 36.51 -5.95
CA TYR A 296 -37.48 35.34 -6.84
C TYR A 296 -38.84 34.65 -6.97
N ALA A 297 -39.74 34.70 -5.99
CA ALA A 297 -41.12 34.20 -6.14
C ALA A 297 -41.90 35.01 -7.18
N VAL A 298 -41.77 36.34 -7.21
CA VAL A 298 -42.36 37.20 -8.25
C VAL A 298 -41.75 36.89 -9.63
N LEU A 299 -40.43 36.74 -9.72
CA LEU A 299 -39.75 36.42 -10.98
C LEU A 299 -40.12 35.02 -11.50
N ASN A 300 -40.25 34.03 -10.61
CA ASN A 300 -40.75 32.69 -10.96
C ASN A 300 -42.23 32.70 -11.34
N ALA A 301 -43.08 33.49 -10.68
CA ALA A 301 -44.46 33.68 -11.08
C ALA A 301 -44.58 34.31 -12.48
N ALA A 302 -43.68 35.24 -12.84
CA ALA A 302 -43.59 35.79 -14.19
C ALA A 302 -43.15 34.74 -15.23
N VAL A 303 -42.13 33.93 -14.92
CA VAL A 303 -41.71 32.79 -15.77
C VAL A 303 -42.85 31.77 -15.94
N PHE A 304 -43.56 31.45 -14.85
CA PHE A 304 -44.73 30.56 -14.84
C PHE A 304 -45.88 31.11 -15.69
N ALA A 305 -46.19 32.40 -15.58
CA ALA A 305 -47.18 33.08 -16.40
C ALA A 305 -46.78 33.08 -17.89
N ILE A 306 -45.51 33.34 -18.22
CA ILE A 306 -45.03 33.24 -19.62
C ILE A 306 -45.16 31.80 -20.13
N ALA A 307 -44.76 30.80 -19.33
CA ALA A 307 -44.93 29.38 -19.63
C ALA A 307 -46.41 28.97 -19.81
N TRP A 308 -47.35 29.65 -19.14
CA TRP A 308 -48.79 29.45 -19.34
C TRP A 308 -49.25 29.82 -20.75
N TYR A 309 -48.57 30.75 -21.45
CA TYR A 309 -48.92 31.19 -22.81
C TYR A 309 -47.98 30.63 -23.90
N ARG A 310 -46.66 30.60 -23.68
CA ARG A 310 -45.63 30.16 -24.66
C ARG A 310 -44.60 29.21 -24.03
N PRO A 311 -44.49 27.94 -24.49
CA PRO A 311 -43.61 26.95 -23.87
C PRO A 311 -42.15 27.08 -24.33
N TRP A 312 -41.43 28.09 -23.83
CA TRP A 312 -39.99 28.26 -24.06
C TRP A 312 -39.13 27.53 -23.00
N ARG A 313 -38.80 26.25 -23.23
CA ARG A 313 -38.00 25.38 -22.33
C ARG A 313 -36.81 26.09 -21.64
N VAL A 314 -36.03 26.84 -22.41
CA VAL A 314 -34.82 27.54 -21.92
C VAL A 314 -35.12 28.52 -20.78
N LEU A 315 -36.28 29.19 -20.83
CA LEU A 315 -36.73 30.12 -19.78
C LEU A 315 -36.89 29.40 -18.44
N ASN A 316 -37.54 28.24 -18.46
CA ASN A 316 -37.83 27.45 -17.28
C ASN A 316 -36.55 26.81 -16.71
N LEU A 317 -35.62 26.38 -17.56
CA LEU A 317 -34.33 25.82 -17.11
C LEU A 317 -33.42 26.89 -16.49
N LEU A 318 -33.41 28.12 -17.03
CA LEU A 318 -32.69 29.24 -16.42
C LEU A 318 -33.30 29.62 -15.07
N GLY A 319 -34.64 29.78 -15.00
CA GLY A 319 -35.32 30.06 -13.73
C GLY A 319 -35.09 28.97 -12.69
N PHE A 320 -35.14 27.70 -13.08
CA PHE A 320 -34.85 26.55 -12.22
C PHE A 320 -33.42 26.62 -11.69
N GLY A 321 -32.44 26.75 -12.59
CA GLY A 321 -31.02 26.78 -12.27
C GLY A 321 -30.64 27.94 -11.34
N PHE A 322 -31.16 29.14 -11.57
CA PHE A 322 -30.92 30.26 -10.67
C PHE A 322 -31.67 30.13 -9.34
N THR A 323 -32.96 29.78 -9.34
CA THR A 323 -33.76 29.70 -8.10
C THR A 323 -33.21 28.64 -7.14
N PHE A 324 -33.01 27.42 -7.63
CA PHE A 324 -32.48 26.34 -6.80
C PHE A 324 -30.97 26.46 -6.57
N GLY A 325 -30.20 26.98 -7.54
CA GLY A 325 -28.77 27.21 -7.36
C GLY A 325 -28.46 28.26 -6.29
N ILE A 326 -29.14 29.40 -6.31
CA ILE A 326 -28.98 30.47 -5.31
C ILE A 326 -29.59 30.04 -3.97
N GLY A 327 -30.73 29.33 -3.99
CA GLY A 327 -31.31 28.70 -2.79
C GLY A 327 -30.37 27.70 -2.13
N THR A 328 -29.65 26.89 -2.91
CA THR A 328 -28.63 25.95 -2.41
C THR A 328 -27.41 26.68 -1.86
N LEU A 329 -26.90 27.70 -2.58
CA LEU A 329 -25.76 28.49 -2.13
C LEU A 329 -26.05 29.19 -0.79
N TRP A 330 -27.24 29.78 -0.64
CA TRP A 330 -27.69 30.34 0.63
C TRP A 330 -27.90 29.27 1.69
N GLY A 331 -28.51 28.13 1.33
CA GLY A 331 -28.77 26.99 2.22
C GLY A 331 -27.50 26.35 2.80
N VAL A 332 -26.39 26.39 2.06
CA VAL A 332 -25.08 25.90 2.53
C VAL A 332 -24.34 26.96 3.37
N LEU A 333 -24.44 28.24 3.02
CA LEU A 333 -23.60 29.30 3.62
C LEU A 333 -24.27 30.12 4.74
N GLN A 334 -25.60 30.13 4.84
CA GLN A 334 -26.36 31.12 5.65
C GLN A 334 -27.62 30.55 6.34
N TYR A 335 -27.93 29.27 6.18
CA TYR A 335 -29.06 28.62 6.87
C TYR A 335 -28.76 28.35 8.36
N GLN A 336 -29.81 28.42 9.17
CA GLN A 336 -29.83 28.08 10.60
C GLN A 336 -31.21 27.50 10.91
N PRO A 337 -31.37 26.50 11.79
CA PRO A 337 -32.66 25.85 12.07
C PRO A 337 -33.77 26.84 12.45
N ALA A 338 -33.44 27.91 13.19
CA ALA A 338 -34.39 28.97 13.55
C ALA A 338 -35.04 29.69 12.34
N LYS A 339 -34.45 29.59 11.14
CA LYS A 339 -35.01 30.16 9.90
C LYS A 339 -36.02 29.23 9.21
N PHE A 340 -36.13 27.95 9.60
CA PHE A 340 -36.91 26.92 8.91
C PHE A 340 -38.32 27.38 8.50
N ALA A 341 -39.13 27.87 9.45
CA ALA A 341 -40.50 28.32 9.19
C ALA A 341 -40.60 29.50 8.19
N SER A 342 -39.52 30.26 7.98
CA SER A 342 -39.42 31.36 7.01
C SER A 342 -38.79 30.96 5.67
N THR A 343 -38.29 29.73 5.55
CA THR A 343 -37.63 29.19 4.34
C THR A 343 -38.50 28.11 3.67
N GLU A 344 -39.09 27.22 4.47
CA GLU A 344 -39.96 26.13 4.03
C GLU A 344 -41.09 26.57 3.06
N PRO A 345 -41.83 27.68 3.30
CA PRO A 345 -42.90 28.09 2.38
C PRO A 345 -42.38 28.49 0.99
N PHE A 346 -41.15 29.02 0.88
CA PHE A 346 -40.54 29.35 -0.40
C PHE A 346 -40.08 28.09 -1.13
N LEU A 347 -39.50 27.11 -0.43
CA LEU A 347 -39.10 25.83 -1.03
C LEU A 347 -40.31 25.09 -1.60
N LEU A 348 -41.41 25.01 -0.84
CA LEU A 348 -42.68 24.43 -1.28
C LEU A 348 -43.30 25.20 -2.47
N LEU A 349 -43.25 26.54 -2.46
CA LEU A 349 -43.74 27.38 -3.56
C LEU A 349 -42.93 27.19 -4.85
N PHE A 350 -41.60 27.16 -4.75
CA PHE A 350 -40.73 26.92 -5.91
C PHE A 350 -40.90 25.49 -6.44
N PHE A 351 -41.01 24.49 -5.56
CA PHE A 351 -41.36 23.12 -5.94
C PHE A 351 -42.71 23.07 -6.67
N ALA A 352 -43.74 23.76 -6.19
CA ALA A 352 -45.05 23.82 -6.83
C ALA A 352 -45.01 24.45 -8.24
N PHE A 353 -44.30 25.57 -8.44
CA PHE A 353 -44.13 26.16 -9.77
C PHE A 353 -43.49 25.18 -10.75
N TYR A 354 -42.38 24.53 -10.36
CA TYR A 354 -41.63 23.64 -11.23
C TYR A 354 -42.26 22.24 -11.40
N LEU A 355 -43.10 21.80 -10.46
CA LEU A 355 -43.96 20.62 -10.60
C LEU A 355 -45.10 20.84 -11.62
N LEU A 356 -45.71 22.03 -11.62
CA LEU A 356 -46.84 22.36 -12.49
C LEU A 356 -46.42 22.69 -13.93
N ILE A 357 -45.23 23.27 -14.14
CA ILE A 357 -44.71 23.66 -15.46
C ILE A 357 -44.76 22.53 -16.52
N PRO A 358 -44.27 21.29 -16.26
CA PRO A 358 -44.37 20.18 -17.20
C PRO A 358 -45.81 19.81 -17.58
N ILE A 359 -46.74 19.93 -16.64
CA ILE A 359 -48.18 19.66 -16.86
C ILE A 359 -48.78 20.72 -17.80
N LEU A 360 -48.38 21.99 -17.68
CA LEU A 360 -48.78 23.07 -18.59
C LEU A 360 -48.21 22.89 -20.01
N TYR A 361 -46.97 22.39 -20.13
CA TYR A 361 -46.36 22.09 -21.43
C TYR A 361 -47.11 20.95 -22.14
N ALA A 362 -47.39 19.85 -21.43
CA ALA A 362 -48.18 18.74 -21.94
C ALA A 362 -49.62 19.15 -22.31
N ARG A 363 -50.21 20.14 -21.62
CA ARG A 363 -51.52 20.73 -21.98
C ARG A 363 -51.50 21.51 -23.31
N ARG A 364 -50.35 22.01 -23.79
CA ARG A 364 -50.27 22.84 -25.02
C ARG A 364 -49.67 22.13 -26.22
N GLN A 365 -48.65 21.28 -26.05
CA GLN A 365 -48.05 20.54 -27.17
C GLN A 365 -48.89 19.28 -27.53
N PRO A 366 -49.08 18.94 -28.82
CA PRO A 366 -49.60 17.63 -29.21
C PRO A 366 -48.53 16.54 -28.99
N ALA A 367 -48.96 15.29 -28.78
CA ALA A 367 -48.09 14.17 -28.43
C ALA A 367 -47.37 13.56 -29.65
N THR A 368 -46.60 14.36 -30.39
CA THR A 368 -45.80 13.89 -31.53
C THR A 368 -44.62 13.05 -31.04
N ARG A 369 -44.45 11.83 -31.57
CA ARG A 369 -43.30 10.95 -31.29
C ARG A 369 -41.99 11.69 -31.63
N GLY A 370 -41.19 12.00 -30.60
CA GLY A 370 -39.89 12.67 -30.75
C GLY A 370 -39.66 13.83 -29.78
N ASN A 371 -40.71 14.48 -29.26
CA ASN A 371 -40.54 15.47 -28.19
C ASN A 371 -40.22 14.75 -26.87
N LEU A 372 -38.93 14.74 -26.49
CA LEU A 372 -38.53 14.41 -25.13
C LEU A 372 -39.27 15.32 -24.16
N ILE A 373 -39.97 14.73 -23.20
CA ILE A 373 -40.38 15.44 -21.97
C ILE A 373 -39.13 16.08 -21.36
N ASP A 374 -39.27 17.26 -20.77
CA ASP A 374 -38.18 17.94 -20.07
C ASP A 374 -37.80 17.19 -18.77
N GLY A 375 -37.13 16.05 -18.93
CA GLY A 375 -36.71 15.17 -17.83
C GLY A 375 -35.81 15.88 -16.81
N SER A 376 -35.04 16.87 -17.24
CA SER A 376 -34.28 17.76 -16.35
C SER A 376 -35.16 18.56 -15.39
N LEU A 377 -36.41 18.87 -15.74
CA LEU A 377 -37.39 19.46 -14.82
C LEU A 377 -38.18 18.38 -14.08
N VAL A 378 -38.66 17.34 -14.78
CA VAL A 378 -39.50 16.28 -14.17
C VAL A 378 -38.78 15.48 -13.09
N PHE A 379 -37.51 15.12 -13.30
CA PHE A 379 -36.69 14.42 -12.32
C PHE A 379 -35.82 15.38 -11.48
N GLY A 380 -35.36 16.49 -12.05
CA GLY A 380 -34.51 17.46 -11.33
C GLY A 380 -35.24 18.21 -10.22
N THR A 381 -36.52 18.58 -10.44
CA THR A 381 -37.31 19.30 -9.42
C THR A 381 -37.47 18.52 -8.11
N PRO A 382 -37.96 17.27 -8.09
CA PRO A 382 -38.04 16.51 -6.85
C PRO A 382 -36.66 16.18 -6.27
N LEU A 383 -35.66 15.86 -7.10
CA LEU A 383 -34.33 15.54 -6.61
C LEU A 383 -33.69 16.71 -5.84
N VAL A 384 -33.71 17.91 -6.41
CA VAL A 384 -33.10 19.10 -5.80
C VAL A 384 -33.95 19.62 -4.63
N ALA A 385 -35.29 19.65 -4.77
CA ALA A 385 -36.16 20.08 -3.68
C ALA A 385 -36.07 19.15 -2.46
N PHE A 386 -36.05 17.82 -2.66
CA PHE A 386 -35.88 16.86 -1.57
C PHE A 386 -34.47 16.91 -0.96
N SER A 387 -33.43 17.15 -1.78
CA SER A 387 -32.06 17.35 -1.26
C SER A 387 -31.96 18.59 -0.37
N LEU A 388 -32.69 19.67 -0.71
CA LEU A 388 -32.81 20.84 0.14
C LEU A 388 -33.65 20.55 1.39
N GLN A 389 -34.75 19.78 1.28
CA GLN A 389 -35.56 19.34 2.42
C GLN A 389 -34.72 18.56 3.46
N ALA A 390 -33.91 17.61 2.99
CA ALA A 390 -32.95 16.88 3.82
C ALA A 390 -31.87 17.80 4.42
N GLY A 391 -31.52 18.88 3.71
CA GLY A 391 -30.64 19.93 4.20
C GLY A 391 -31.27 20.85 5.26
N LEU A 392 -32.60 21.01 5.26
CA LEU A 392 -33.37 21.77 6.25
C LEU A 392 -33.63 20.95 7.52
N LEU A 393 -33.96 19.66 7.37
CA LEU A 393 -34.33 18.69 8.43
C LEU A 393 -33.14 17.82 8.92
N ARG A 394 -31.91 18.35 8.90
CA ARG A 394 -30.71 17.60 9.29
C ARG A 394 -30.82 17.08 10.73
N GLY A 395 -30.76 15.76 10.88
CA GLY A 395 -30.82 15.05 12.17
C GLY A 395 -32.14 14.33 12.42
N GLU A 396 -33.23 14.72 11.75
CA GLU A 396 -34.58 14.18 12.02
C GLU A 396 -35.04 13.21 10.91
N GLY A 397 -34.59 11.95 11.01
CA GLY A 397 -34.88 10.90 10.02
C GLY A 397 -36.36 10.61 9.81
N LEU A 398 -37.16 10.52 10.89
CA LEU A 398 -38.59 10.20 10.80
C LEU A 398 -39.42 11.31 10.09
N PRO A 399 -39.30 12.61 10.43
CA PRO A 399 -39.88 13.69 9.63
C PRO A 399 -39.43 13.69 8.17
N LEU A 400 -38.14 13.42 7.88
CA LEU A 400 -37.66 13.36 6.50
C LEU A 400 -38.23 12.14 5.73
N ALA A 401 -38.44 11.00 6.39
CA ALA A 401 -39.16 9.85 5.85
C ALA A 401 -40.64 10.17 5.57
N LEU A 402 -41.29 10.93 6.45
CA LEU A 402 -42.66 11.43 6.24
C LEU A 402 -42.74 12.43 5.07
N CYS A 403 -41.73 13.30 4.90
CA CYS A 403 -41.61 14.15 3.71
C CYS A 403 -41.46 13.31 2.43
N ALA A 404 -40.66 12.23 2.45
CA ALA A 404 -40.53 11.31 1.31
C ALA A 404 -41.87 10.61 0.98
N LEU A 405 -42.58 10.10 2.00
CA LEU A 405 -43.93 9.53 1.85
C LEU A 405 -44.96 10.54 1.33
N GLY A 406 -44.92 11.78 1.81
CA GLY A 406 -45.77 12.87 1.31
C GLY A 406 -45.51 13.19 -0.16
N LEU A 407 -44.24 13.26 -0.55
CA LEU A 407 -43.85 13.45 -1.95
C LEU A 407 -44.29 12.27 -2.83
N ALA A 408 -44.13 11.04 -2.33
CA ALA A 408 -44.61 9.84 -3.00
C ALA A 408 -46.12 9.85 -3.21
N ALA A 409 -46.90 10.27 -2.20
CA ALA A 409 -48.36 10.41 -2.30
C ALA A 409 -48.77 11.48 -3.32
N VAL A 410 -48.11 12.65 -3.33
CA VAL A 410 -48.35 13.72 -4.33
C VAL A 410 -48.07 13.21 -5.75
N TYR A 411 -46.95 12.52 -5.98
CA TYR A 411 -46.64 11.95 -7.29
C TYR A 411 -47.57 10.80 -7.68
N ALA A 412 -48.02 9.97 -6.73
CA ALA A 412 -48.99 8.90 -6.98
C ALA A 412 -50.37 9.46 -7.39
N LEU A 413 -50.85 10.51 -6.73
CA LEU A 413 -52.10 11.20 -7.06
C LEU A 413 -52.04 11.86 -8.45
N LEU A 414 -50.92 12.56 -8.75
CA LEU A 414 -50.70 13.14 -10.09
C LEU A 414 -50.58 12.07 -11.17
N ALA A 415 -49.90 10.95 -10.89
CA ALA A 415 -49.81 9.82 -11.79
C ALA A 415 -51.20 9.24 -12.09
N ALA A 416 -52.00 8.93 -11.05
CA ALA A 416 -53.35 8.39 -11.21
C ALA A 416 -54.29 9.32 -12.01
N ALA A 417 -54.20 10.63 -11.80
CA ALA A 417 -55.01 11.63 -12.49
C ALA A 417 -54.62 11.85 -13.97
N LEU A 418 -53.36 11.59 -14.32
CA LEU A 418 -52.79 11.88 -15.66
C LEU A 418 -52.61 10.63 -16.53
N ILE A 419 -52.26 9.48 -15.97
CA ILE A 419 -51.87 8.27 -16.73
C ILE A 419 -52.99 7.72 -17.61
N ARG A 420 -54.26 7.91 -17.20
CA ARG A 420 -55.46 7.51 -17.96
C ARG A 420 -55.81 8.45 -19.14
N ARG A 421 -55.04 9.52 -19.37
CA ARG A 421 -55.25 10.48 -20.46
C ARG A 421 -54.08 10.37 -21.44
N GLU A 422 -54.32 9.91 -22.66
CA GLU A 422 -53.25 9.61 -23.65
C GLU A 422 -52.21 10.74 -23.78
N ARG A 423 -52.68 11.99 -23.88
CA ARG A 423 -51.86 13.21 -23.97
C ARG A 423 -50.85 13.39 -22.82
N PHE A 424 -51.10 12.79 -21.66
CA PHE A 424 -50.27 12.87 -20.46
C PHE A 424 -49.71 11.52 -20.01
N ALA A 425 -50.00 10.41 -20.73
CA ALA A 425 -49.70 9.06 -20.26
C ALA A 425 -48.22 8.85 -19.89
N VAL A 426 -47.29 9.35 -20.73
CA VAL A 426 -45.85 9.25 -20.50
C VAL A 426 -45.39 10.10 -19.29
N LEU A 427 -46.02 11.25 -19.04
CA LEU A 427 -45.75 12.06 -17.84
C LEU A 427 -46.33 11.39 -16.58
N GLY A 428 -47.50 10.77 -16.68
CA GLY A 428 -48.11 9.97 -15.61
C GLY A 428 -47.26 8.74 -15.24
N GLN A 429 -46.65 8.08 -16.24
CA GLN A 429 -45.68 7.00 -16.02
C GLN A 429 -44.41 7.50 -15.30
N ALA A 430 -43.87 8.67 -15.69
CA ALA A 430 -42.71 9.27 -15.03
C ALA A 430 -43.02 9.64 -13.56
N TYR A 431 -44.20 10.19 -13.29
CA TYR A 431 -44.66 10.46 -11.92
C TYR A 431 -44.92 9.17 -11.12
N ALA A 432 -45.43 8.10 -11.74
CA ALA A 432 -45.58 6.80 -11.07
C ALA A 432 -44.22 6.22 -10.64
N LEU A 433 -43.20 6.32 -11.49
CA LEU A 433 -41.83 5.90 -11.18
C LEU A 433 -41.24 6.72 -10.02
N LEU A 434 -41.43 8.04 -10.03
CA LEU A 434 -41.02 8.93 -8.93
C LEU A 434 -41.73 8.57 -7.61
N ALA A 435 -43.04 8.28 -7.64
CA ALA A 435 -43.81 7.89 -6.47
C ALA A 435 -43.26 6.61 -5.82
N VAL A 436 -42.98 5.57 -6.63
CA VAL A 436 -42.36 4.33 -6.15
C VAL A 436 -40.94 4.59 -5.61
N GLY A 437 -40.16 5.45 -6.27
CA GLY A 437 -38.83 5.84 -5.81
C GLY A 437 -38.83 6.47 -4.41
N PHE A 438 -39.69 7.47 -4.17
CA PHE A 438 -39.78 8.14 -2.86
C PHE A 438 -40.42 7.25 -1.77
N ALA A 439 -41.37 6.39 -2.13
CA ALA A 439 -41.93 5.41 -1.19
C ALA A 439 -40.87 4.41 -0.73
N THR A 440 -40.01 3.91 -1.64
CA THR A 440 -38.87 3.05 -1.29
C THR A 440 -37.84 3.80 -0.45
N LEU A 441 -37.56 5.07 -0.75
CA LEU A 441 -36.60 5.91 -0.02
C LEU A 441 -37.02 6.17 1.45
N ALA A 442 -38.32 6.21 1.73
CA ALA A 442 -38.83 6.47 3.08
C ALA A 442 -38.44 5.38 4.10
N VAL A 443 -38.29 4.12 3.68
CA VAL A 443 -37.96 3.01 4.61
C VAL A 443 -36.52 3.14 5.16
N PRO A 444 -35.47 3.33 4.34
CA PRO A 444 -34.13 3.68 4.81
C PRO A 444 -34.02 4.95 5.68
N LEU A 445 -34.95 5.89 5.54
CA LEU A 445 -34.97 7.14 6.32
C LEU A 445 -35.66 6.98 7.69
N ALA A 446 -36.61 6.05 7.80
CA ALA A 446 -37.34 5.75 9.04
C ALA A 446 -36.62 4.72 9.95
N LEU A 447 -35.81 3.84 9.38
CA LEU A 447 -35.05 2.80 10.10
C LEU A 447 -33.58 3.20 10.28
N SER A 448 -32.94 2.65 11.31
CA SER A 448 -31.49 2.88 11.53
C SER A 448 -30.66 2.23 10.40
N ALA A 449 -29.54 2.86 10.04
CA ALA A 449 -28.69 2.39 8.93
C ALA A 449 -28.26 0.91 9.08
N ARG A 450 -27.98 0.47 10.32
CA ARG A 450 -27.65 -0.94 10.66
C ARG A 450 -28.83 -1.90 10.43
N ALA A 451 -30.07 -1.48 10.73
CA ALA A 451 -31.27 -2.28 10.47
C ALA A 451 -31.60 -2.34 8.97
N THR A 452 -31.57 -1.20 8.28
CA THR A 452 -31.76 -1.12 6.83
C THR A 452 -30.73 -1.97 6.07
N ALA A 453 -29.46 -1.93 6.47
CA ALA A 453 -28.42 -2.77 5.91
C ALA A 453 -28.71 -4.27 6.09
N SER A 454 -29.17 -4.67 7.28
CA SER A 454 -29.53 -6.07 7.58
C SER A 454 -30.68 -6.57 6.69
N ILE A 455 -31.69 -5.74 6.44
CA ILE A 455 -32.82 -6.04 5.54
C ILE A 455 -32.31 -6.17 4.10
N PHE A 456 -31.59 -5.16 3.59
CA PHE A 456 -31.06 -5.16 2.22
C PHE A 456 -30.07 -6.32 1.95
N ALA A 457 -29.31 -6.77 2.94
CA ALA A 457 -28.46 -7.96 2.82
C ALA A 457 -29.31 -9.22 2.56
N LEU A 458 -30.35 -9.45 3.37
CA LEU A 458 -31.23 -10.61 3.28
C LEU A 458 -32.10 -10.58 2.01
N GLU A 459 -32.71 -9.44 1.70
CA GLU A 459 -33.45 -9.23 0.45
C GLU A 459 -32.54 -9.40 -0.78
N GLY A 460 -31.31 -8.89 -0.71
CA GLY A 460 -30.33 -9.01 -1.79
C GLY A 460 -29.97 -10.47 -2.09
N ALA A 461 -29.77 -11.29 -1.05
CA ALA A 461 -29.56 -12.72 -1.20
C ALA A 461 -30.82 -13.46 -1.70
N ALA A 462 -32.00 -13.07 -1.22
CA ALA A 462 -33.28 -13.65 -1.67
C ALA A 462 -33.57 -13.35 -3.14
N LEU A 463 -33.31 -12.12 -3.62
CA LEU A 463 -33.47 -11.74 -5.02
C LEU A 463 -32.42 -12.40 -5.93
N ALA A 464 -31.18 -12.56 -5.46
CA ALA A 464 -30.17 -13.34 -6.18
C ALA A 464 -30.61 -14.80 -6.38
N TRP A 465 -31.08 -15.46 -5.32
CA TRP A 465 -31.64 -16.83 -5.39
C TRP A 465 -32.89 -16.91 -6.29
N LEU A 466 -33.81 -15.96 -6.18
CA LEU A 466 -35.04 -15.91 -6.97
C LEU A 466 -34.75 -15.67 -8.46
N GLY A 467 -33.81 -14.79 -8.77
CA GLY A 467 -33.37 -14.49 -10.13
C GLY A 467 -32.67 -15.66 -10.80
N LEU A 468 -31.89 -16.44 -10.05
CA LEU A 468 -31.35 -17.73 -10.51
C LEU A 468 -32.48 -18.75 -10.76
N ARG A 469 -33.41 -18.91 -9.81
CA ARG A 469 -34.54 -19.85 -9.94
C ARG A 469 -35.48 -19.53 -11.10
N GLN A 470 -35.64 -18.25 -11.45
CA GLN A 470 -36.44 -17.80 -12.60
C GLN A 470 -35.63 -17.65 -13.91
N GLN A 471 -34.31 -17.89 -13.90
CA GLN A 471 -33.39 -17.56 -15.00
C GLN A 471 -33.50 -16.10 -15.52
N ARG A 472 -33.81 -15.16 -14.62
CA ARG A 472 -33.93 -13.72 -14.94
C ARG A 472 -32.73 -12.96 -14.40
N TRP A 473 -32.16 -12.09 -15.24
CA TRP A 473 -31.01 -11.27 -14.87
C TRP A 473 -31.40 -10.08 -13.97
N LEU A 474 -32.59 -9.48 -14.17
CA LEU A 474 -33.00 -8.29 -13.43
C LEU A 474 -32.99 -8.48 -11.89
N PRO A 475 -33.57 -9.56 -11.32
CA PRO A 475 -33.52 -9.80 -9.87
C PRO A 475 -32.11 -10.13 -9.35
N GLN A 476 -31.22 -10.64 -10.21
CA GLN A 476 -29.83 -10.90 -9.86
C GLN A 476 -29.02 -9.60 -9.72
N PHE A 477 -29.21 -8.66 -10.64
CA PHE A 477 -28.58 -7.34 -10.57
C PHE A 477 -29.14 -6.47 -9.44
N THR A 478 -30.45 -6.50 -9.19
CA THR A 478 -31.02 -5.81 -8.00
C THR A 478 -30.60 -6.49 -6.70
N GLY A 479 -30.46 -7.81 -6.67
CA GLY A 479 -29.93 -8.55 -5.52
C GLY A 479 -28.48 -8.17 -5.18
N ALA A 480 -27.63 -8.02 -6.20
CA ALA A 480 -26.27 -7.49 -6.05
C ALA A 480 -26.27 -6.03 -5.56
N GLY A 481 -27.13 -5.19 -6.15
CA GLY A 481 -27.29 -3.79 -5.77
C GLY A 481 -27.74 -3.61 -4.32
N LEU A 482 -28.64 -4.45 -3.82
CA LEU A 482 -29.06 -4.42 -2.42
C LEU A 482 -27.95 -4.87 -1.46
N GLN A 483 -27.14 -5.89 -1.79
CA GLN A 483 -25.98 -6.26 -0.96
C GLN A 483 -24.91 -5.15 -0.93
N LEU A 484 -24.71 -4.42 -2.03
CA LEU A 484 -23.82 -3.26 -2.06
C LEU A 484 -24.39 -2.07 -1.27
N ALA A 485 -25.71 -1.80 -1.39
CA ALA A 485 -26.40 -0.81 -0.57
C ALA A 485 -26.38 -1.17 0.93
N ALA A 486 -26.44 -2.45 1.27
CA ALA A 486 -26.28 -2.95 2.64
C ALA A 486 -24.88 -2.68 3.20
N ALA A 487 -23.82 -2.95 2.42
CA ALA A 487 -22.46 -2.58 2.81
C ALA A 487 -22.29 -1.07 3.03
N ILE A 488 -22.85 -0.23 2.14
CA ILE A 488 -22.81 1.23 2.29
C ILE A 488 -23.58 1.66 3.56
N GLY A 489 -24.78 1.13 3.77
CA GLY A 489 -25.58 1.39 4.98
C GLY A 489 -24.90 0.91 6.28
N PHE A 490 -24.16 -0.19 6.22
CA PHE A 490 -23.34 -0.68 7.33
C PHE A 490 -22.19 0.28 7.63
N VAL A 491 -21.42 0.69 6.61
CA VAL A 491 -20.28 1.62 6.77
C VAL A 491 -20.76 2.99 7.30
N LEU A 492 -21.88 3.52 6.78
CA LEU A 492 -22.52 4.72 7.31
C LEU A 492 -23.11 4.54 8.72
N GLY A 493 -23.25 3.30 9.19
CA GLY A 493 -23.67 2.95 10.55
C GLY A 493 -22.52 2.79 11.55
N LEU A 494 -21.25 2.87 11.13
CA LEU A 494 -20.09 2.61 12.00
C LEU A 494 -19.91 3.65 13.10
N ASP A 495 -20.29 4.91 12.88
CA ASP A 495 -20.24 5.95 13.93
C ASP A 495 -21.17 5.61 15.11
N MET A 496 -22.22 4.81 14.87
CA MET A 496 -23.12 4.32 15.92
C MET A 496 -22.58 3.08 16.64
N ALA A 497 -21.51 2.44 16.13
CA ALA A 497 -20.95 1.24 16.73
C ALA A 497 -20.42 1.50 18.14
N TRP A 498 -19.82 2.66 18.41
CA TRP A 498 -19.22 3.02 19.72
C TRP A 498 -20.18 2.87 20.93
N HIS A 499 -21.50 2.92 20.70
CA HIS A 499 -22.52 2.74 21.74
C HIS A 499 -22.80 1.27 22.12
N ASP A 500 -22.29 0.30 21.36
CA ASP A 500 -22.50 -1.13 21.61
C ASP A 500 -21.69 -1.62 22.83
N ALA A 501 -22.38 -2.04 23.90
CA ALA A 501 -21.75 -2.42 25.18
C ALA A 501 -21.52 -3.94 25.37
N GLN A 502 -22.00 -4.79 24.46
CA GLN A 502 -21.92 -6.26 24.59
C GLN A 502 -21.20 -6.90 23.40
N ALA A 503 -20.26 -7.80 23.69
CA ALA A 503 -19.60 -8.60 22.67
C ALA A 503 -20.57 -9.63 22.04
N VAL A 504 -20.47 -9.82 20.72
CA VAL A 504 -21.27 -10.68 19.82
C VAL A 504 -22.75 -10.29 19.73
N ALA A 505 -23.41 -10.01 20.85
CA ALA A 505 -24.85 -9.72 20.93
C ALA A 505 -25.22 -8.27 20.54
N ASN A 506 -24.35 -7.54 19.83
CA ASN A 506 -24.59 -6.15 19.43
C ASN A 506 -25.05 -6.00 17.97
N ALA A 507 -25.66 -4.84 17.68
CA ALA A 507 -26.25 -4.55 16.37
C ALA A 507 -25.20 -4.37 15.25
N THR A 508 -23.95 -4.02 15.56
CA THR A 508 -22.87 -3.93 14.56
C THR A 508 -22.40 -5.33 14.16
N PHE A 509 -22.04 -6.19 15.12
CA PHE A 509 -21.69 -7.57 14.85
C PHE A 509 -22.80 -8.33 14.12
N MET A 510 -24.05 -8.19 14.58
CA MET A 510 -25.20 -8.88 13.94
C MET A 510 -25.47 -8.40 12.52
N SER A 511 -25.39 -7.09 12.23
CA SER A 511 -25.60 -6.59 10.86
C SER A 511 -24.44 -6.97 9.92
N GLY A 512 -23.18 -6.93 10.39
CA GLY A 512 -22.02 -7.41 9.64
C GLY A 512 -22.05 -8.93 9.39
N ALA A 513 -22.48 -9.71 10.39
CA ALA A 513 -22.65 -11.16 10.26
C ALA A 513 -23.80 -11.53 9.30
N LEU A 514 -24.92 -10.79 9.31
CA LEU A 514 -25.99 -10.98 8.32
C LEU A 514 -25.53 -10.64 6.90
N LEU A 515 -24.70 -9.60 6.72
CA LEU A 515 -24.11 -9.26 5.43
C LEU A 515 -23.12 -10.33 4.93
N ALA A 516 -22.30 -10.88 5.83
CA ALA A 516 -21.44 -12.03 5.54
C ALA A 516 -22.26 -13.27 5.13
N LEU A 517 -23.29 -13.62 5.90
CA LEU A 517 -24.19 -14.76 5.64
C LEU A 517 -24.95 -14.58 4.31
N ALA A 518 -25.42 -13.38 4.00
CA ALA A 518 -26.06 -13.06 2.72
C ALA A 518 -25.13 -13.28 1.52
N GLY A 519 -23.87 -12.85 1.63
CA GLY A 519 -22.83 -13.12 0.63
C GLY A 519 -22.58 -14.63 0.46
N LEU A 520 -22.39 -15.36 1.57
CA LEU A 520 -22.15 -16.81 1.54
C LEU A 520 -23.35 -17.61 1.00
N ALA A 521 -24.58 -17.22 1.33
CA ALA A 521 -25.81 -17.82 0.80
C ALA A 521 -26.00 -17.54 -0.70
N SER A 522 -25.63 -16.34 -1.16
CA SER A 522 -25.61 -15.97 -2.57
C SER A 522 -24.56 -16.81 -3.32
N ALA A 523 -23.34 -16.93 -2.77
CA ALA A 523 -22.26 -17.75 -3.34
C ALA A 523 -22.64 -19.23 -3.49
N TRP A 524 -23.33 -19.78 -2.50
CA TRP A 524 -23.86 -21.15 -2.54
C TRP A 524 -24.97 -21.31 -3.58
N SER A 525 -25.84 -20.30 -3.74
CA SER A 525 -26.91 -20.29 -4.75
C SER A 525 -26.35 -20.24 -6.17
N TYR A 526 -25.40 -19.33 -6.45
CA TYR A 526 -24.71 -19.26 -7.75
C TYR A 526 -23.93 -20.54 -8.07
N ARG A 527 -23.24 -21.13 -7.07
CA ARG A 527 -22.54 -22.40 -7.25
C ARG A 527 -23.49 -23.57 -7.58
N ARG A 528 -24.67 -23.62 -6.93
CA ARG A 528 -25.72 -24.60 -7.27
C ARG A 528 -26.29 -24.42 -8.68
N ALA A 529 -26.22 -23.22 -9.25
CA ALA A 529 -26.60 -22.93 -10.63
C ALA A 529 -25.45 -23.12 -11.65
N GLY A 530 -24.28 -23.62 -11.22
CA GLY A 530 -23.11 -23.83 -12.09
C GLY A 530 -22.35 -22.55 -12.47
N ALA A 531 -22.63 -21.43 -11.82
CA ALA A 531 -22.06 -20.12 -12.14
C ALA A 531 -20.88 -19.77 -11.22
N ASP A 532 -19.72 -20.36 -11.48
CA ASP A 532 -18.54 -20.27 -10.59
C ASP A 532 -17.99 -18.85 -10.41
N THR A 533 -17.99 -18.00 -11.44
CA THR A 533 -17.42 -16.64 -11.36
C THR A 533 -18.18 -15.73 -10.38
N PRO A 534 -19.53 -15.55 -10.48
CA PRO A 534 -20.27 -14.82 -9.46
C PRO A 534 -20.28 -15.56 -8.11
N ALA A 535 -20.26 -16.90 -8.09
CA ALA A 535 -20.14 -17.64 -6.84
C ALA A 535 -18.84 -17.31 -6.08
N LEU A 536 -17.71 -17.17 -6.80
CA LEU A 536 -16.44 -16.74 -6.23
C LEU A 536 -16.51 -15.30 -5.71
N ALA A 537 -17.09 -14.38 -6.48
CA ALA A 537 -17.24 -12.97 -6.06
C ALA A 537 -18.06 -12.84 -4.77
N TYR A 538 -19.24 -13.46 -4.71
CA TYR A 538 -20.06 -13.49 -3.50
C TYR A 538 -19.40 -14.24 -2.33
N TYR A 539 -18.56 -15.25 -2.60
CA TYR A 539 -17.83 -15.96 -1.55
C TYR A 539 -16.74 -15.08 -0.94
N LEU A 540 -15.94 -14.39 -1.78
CA LEU A 540 -14.92 -13.46 -1.31
C LEU A 540 -15.54 -12.27 -0.58
N TRP A 541 -16.68 -11.77 -1.04
CA TRP A 541 -17.49 -10.76 -0.35
C TRP A 541 -17.93 -11.22 1.04
N GLY A 542 -18.60 -12.37 1.13
CA GLY A 542 -19.05 -12.93 2.41
C GLY A 542 -17.90 -13.26 3.37
N LEU A 543 -16.76 -13.73 2.85
CA LEU A 543 -15.55 -13.99 3.62
C LEU A 543 -14.88 -12.71 4.11
N ALA A 544 -14.81 -11.65 3.29
CA ALA A 544 -14.28 -10.35 3.69
C ALA A 544 -15.11 -9.74 4.83
N TRP A 545 -16.45 -9.79 4.72
CA TRP A 545 -17.33 -9.34 5.80
C TRP A 545 -17.22 -10.19 7.06
N TRP A 546 -17.13 -11.52 6.94
CA TRP A 546 -16.90 -12.42 8.07
C TRP A 546 -15.58 -12.13 8.81
N CYS A 547 -14.47 -12.02 8.08
CA CYS A 547 -13.17 -11.73 8.68
C CYS A 547 -13.13 -10.31 9.25
N GLY A 548 -13.63 -9.31 8.53
CA GLY A 548 -13.64 -7.91 8.97
C GLY A 548 -14.45 -7.70 10.26
N ILE A 549 -15.67 -8.26 10.34
CA ILE A 549 -16.48 -8.13 11.55
C ILE A 549 -15.91 -8.95 12.72
N GLY A 550 -15.34 -10.14 12.44
CA GLY A 550 -14.70 -10.97 13.46
C GLY A 550 -13.46 -10.31 14.06
N ILE A 551 -12.59 -9.71 13.25
CA ILE A 551 -11.40 -9.00 13.71
C ILE A 551 -11.80 -7.76 14.52
N ALA A 552 -12.70 -6.91 14.00
CA ALA A 552 -13.13 -5.70 14.69
C ALA A 552 -13.80 -5.98 16.05
N GLU A 553 -14.52 -7.10 16.16
CA GLU A 553 -15.13 -7.53 17.43
C GLU A 553 -14.06 -7.96 18.46
N ILE A 554 -13.02 -8.68 18.02
CA ILE A 554 -11.90 -9.10 18.87
C ILE A 554 -11.07 -7.90 19.32
N GLU A 555 -10.68 -7.03 18.38
CA GLU A 555 -9.90 -5.81 18.67
C GLU A 555 -10.61 -4.88 19.66
N ARG A 556 -11.95 -4.84 19.61
CA ARG A 556 -12.78 -3.99 20.45
C ARG A 556 -13.04 -4.54 21.85
N PHE A 557 -13.37 -5.83 21.98
CA PHE A 557 -13.84 -6.41 23.24
C PHE A 557 -12.80 -7.26 23.97
N VAL A 558 -11.64 -7.56 23.37
CA VAL A 558 -10.56 -8.33 23.99
C VAL A 558 -9.36 -7.45 24.28
N ALA A 559 -8.81 -7.56 25.50
CA ALA A 559 -7.60 -6.85 25.91
C ALA A 559 -6.40 -7.23 25.03
N ALA A 560 -5.60 -6.24 24.63
CA ALA A 560 -4.55 -6.33 23.61
C ALA A 560 -3.68 -7.60 23.64
N ALA A 561 -3.21 -8.02 24.83
CA ALA A 561 -2.40 -9.23 25.00
C ALA A 561 -3.09 -10.51 24.48
N ALA A 562 -4.38 -10.68 24.78
CA ALA A 562 -5.16 -11.86 24.39
C ALA A 562 -5.75 -11.79 22.97
N GLN A 563 -5.59 -10.68 22.24
CA GLN A 563 -6.13 -10.55 20.88
C GLN A 563 -5.49 -11.55 19.92
N ALA A 564 -4.16 -11.74 19.97
CA ALA A 564 -3.46 -12.70 19.11
C ALA A 564 -3.90 -14.16 19.37
N ASP A 565 -4.18 -14.51 20.63
CA ASP A 565 -4.71 -15.83 21.00
C ASP A 565 -6.10 -16.08 20.39
N LEU A 566 -7.01 -15.11 20.52
CA LEU A 566 -8.38 -15.28 20.01
C LEU A 566 -8.45 -15.15 18.48
N LEU A 567 -7.58 -14.36 17.86
CA LEU A 567 -7.42 -14.31 16.41
C LEU A 567 -6.98 -15.68 15.86
N LEU A 568 -6.03 -16.37 16.50
CA LEU A 568 -5.63 -17.73 16.11
C LEU A 568 -6.80 -18.72 16.23
N ALA A 569 -7.60 -18.63 17.31
CA ALA A 569 -8.81 -19.44 17.48
C ALA A 569 -9.88 -19.14 16.42
N PHE A 570 -10.13 -17.86 16.10
CA PHE A 570 -11.07 -17.42 15.08
C PHE A 570 -10.66 -17.86 13.66
N VAL A 571 -9.36 -17.76 13.34
CA VAL A 571 -8.80 -18.23 12.07
C VAL A 571 -8.88 -19.76 11.96
N ALA A 572 -8.59 -20.50 13.04
CA ALA A 572 -8.75 -21.96 13.10
C ALA A 572 -10.22 -22.39 12.85
N LEU A 573 -11.17 -21.71 13.51
CA LEU A 573 -12.61 -21.94 13.36
C LEU A 573 -13.07 -21.65 11.92
N SER A 574 -12.65 -20.51 11.36
CA SER A 574 -13.00 -20.09 9.99
C SER A 574 -12.45 -21.06 8.94
N GLY A 575 -11.20 -21.50 9.10
CA GLY A 575 -10.58 -22.53 8.26
C GLY A 575 -11.31 -23.86 8.35
N TRP A 576 -11.70 -24.31 9.54
CA TRP A 576 -12.46 -25.56 9.72
C TRP A 576 -13.87 -25.51 9.16
N LEU A 577 -14.60 -24.41 9.35
CA LEU A 577 -15.93 -24.22 8.76
C LEU A 577 -15.85 -24.25 7.22
N ALA A 578 -14.84 -23.61 6.63
CA ALA A 578 -14.57 -23.70 5.20
C ALA A 578 -14.20 -25.13 4.76
N ALA A 579 -13.47 -25.90 5.58
CA ALA A 579 -13.12 -27.30 5.29
C ALA A 579 -14.34 -28.25 5.34
N GLU A 580 -15.20 -28.15 6.35
CA GLU A 580 -16.42 -28.96 6.44
C GLU A 580 -17.43 -28.58 5.34
N ALA A 581 -17.50 -27.30 4.96
CA ALA A 581 -18.24 -26.86 3.78
C ALA A 581 -17.64 -27.43 2.48
N GLN A 582 -16.31 -27.43 2.33
CA GLN A 582 -15.58 -28.00 1.18
C GLN A 582 -15.88 -29.51 1.02
N ARG A 583 -15.92 -30.25 2.12
CA ARG A 583 -16.26 -31.68 2.15
C ARG A 583 -17.67 -31.98 1.62
N ARG A 584 -18.62 -31.04 1.78
CA ARG A 584 -20.02 -31.19 1.36
C ARG A 584 -20.32 -30.55 0.00
N TRP A 585 -19.60 -29.50 -0.36
CA TRP A 585 -19.85 -28.68 -1.55
C TRP A 585 -18.50 -28.24 -2.18
N PRO A 586 -17.78 -29.12 -2.90
CA PRO A 586 -16.39 -28.86 -3.30
C PRO A 586 -16.24 -27.62 -4.19
N ALA A 587 -15.46 -26.64 -3.72
CA ALA A 587 -15.12 -25.40 -4.41
C ALA A 587 -13.71 -24.94 -4.03
N ARG A 588 -12.86 -24.60 -5.02
CA ARG A 588 -11.44 -24.25 -4.79
C ARG A 588 -11.24 -23.13 -3.76
N ALA A 589 -12.17 -22.17 -3.69
CA ALA A 589 -12.12 -21.05 -2.75
C ALA A 589 -12.32 -21.45 -1.28
N LEU A 590 -13.14 -22.47 -1.00
CA LEU A 590 -13.32 -22.99 0.37
C LEU A 590 -12.01 -23.62 0.85
N ALA A 591 -11.38 -24.46 0.01
CA ALA A 591 -10.06 -25.02 0.28
C ALA A 591 -8.98 -23.92 0.45
N ALA A 592 -9.03 -22.85 -0.37
CA ALA A 592 -8.07 -21.74 -0.27
C ALA A 592 -8.17 -20.99 1.08
N THR A 593 -9.38 -20.84 1.63
CA THR A 593 -9.59 -20.25 2.96
C THR A 593 -8.98 -21.12 4.07
N THR A 594 -9.04 -22.45 3.94
CA THR A 594 -8.33 -23.36 4.86
C THR A 594 -6.81 -23.15 4.81
N LEU A 595 -6.24 -23.03 3.61
CA LEU A 595 -4.82 -22.78 3.38
C LEU A 595 -4.39 -21.41 3.94
N GLY A 596 -5.16 -20.35 3.68
CA GLY A 596 -4.92 -19.02 4.25
C GLY A 596 -4.91 -19.04 5.77
N GLY A 597 -5.88 -19.73 6.39
CA GLY A 597 -5.93 -19.85 7.85
C GLY A 597 -4.76 -20.61 8.46
N LEU A 598 -4.28 -21.68 7.79
CA LEU A 598 -3.07 -22.39 8.23
C LEU A 598 -1.79 -21.55 8.05
N LEU A 599 -1.71 -20.70 7.02
CA LEU A 599 -0.57 -19.79 6.80
C LEU A 599 -0.54 -18.62 7.79
N LEU A 600 -1.71 -18.04 8.12
CA LEU A 600 -1.85 -16.94 9.09
C LEU A 600 -1.45 -17.34 10.52
N ALA A 601 -1.36 -18.63 10.83
CA ALA A 601 -0.86 -19.12 12.10
C ALA A 601 0.61 -18.72 12.36
N LEU A 602 1.43 -18.50 11.33
CA LEU A 602 2.83 -18.04 11.48
C LEU A 602 2.96 -16.60 12.00
N PRO A 603 2.39 -15.56 11.37
CA PRO A 603 2.45 -14.20 11.91
C PRO A 603 1.71 -14.09 13.25
N LEU A 604 0.63 -14.85 13.47
CA LEU A 604 -0.03 -14.90 14.78
C LEU A 604 0.87 -15.51 15.87
N ALA A 605 1.67 -16.54 15.57
CA ALA A 605 2.66 -17.08 16.50
C ALA A 605 3.72 -16.04 16.92
N VAL A 606 4.13 -15.18 15.98
CA VAL A 606 5.06 -14.08 16.26
C VAL A 606 4.39 -13.04 17.16
N LEU A 607 3.17 -12.59 16.83
CA LEU A 607 2.43 -11.64 17.67
C LEU A 607 2.14 -12.17 19.09
N GLN A 608 1.90 -13.48 19.25
CA GLN A 608 1.80 -14.12 20.57
C GLN A 608 3.16 -14.16 21.31
N ALA A 609 4.26 -14.34 20.60
CA ALA A 609 5.61 -14.27 21.18
C ALA A 609 5.97 -12.84 21.58
N ASP A 610 5.57 -11.82 20.81
CA ASP A 610 5.75 -10.41 21.17
C ASP A 610 4.88 -10.01 22.37
N ALA A 611 3.63 -10.49 22.44
CA ALA A 611 2.69 -10.18 23.52
C ALA A 611 2.95 -10.93 24.85
N HIS A 612 3.43 -12.19 24.78
CA HIS A 612 3.55 -13.08 25.93
C HIS A 612 4.96 -13.70 26.13
N GLY A 613 5.94 -13.29 25.33
CA GLY A 613 7.28 -13.89 25.25
C GLY A 613 7.33 -15.21 24.46
N GLN A 614 6.25 -16.00 24.45
CA GLN A 614 6.18 -17.29 23.75
C GLN A 614 4.76 -17.61 23.24
N PRO A 615 4.61 -18.36 22.12
CA PRO A 615 3.30 -18.62 21.51
C PRO A 615 2.28 -19.38 22.37
N PHE A 616 2.74 -20.06 23.44
CA PHE A 616 1.91 -20.91 24.29
C PHE A 616 1.51 -20.28 25.64
N ALA A 617 2.02 -19.08 25.96
CA ALA A 617 1.64 -18.36 27.17
C ALA A 617 0.28 -17.64 27.02
N GLY A 618 -0.26 -17.11 28.12
CA GLY A 618 -1.60 -16.50 28.12
C GLY A 618 -2.69 -17.55 27.84
N HIS A 619 -3.55 -17.29 26.86
CA HIS A 619 -4.51 -18.27 26.35
C HIS A 619 -3.96 -19.02 25.12
N GLY A 620 -2.72 -18.74 24.71
CA GLY A 620 -2.07 -19.30 23.54
C GLY A 620 -2.03 -20.83 23.53
N ALA A 621 -1.80 -21.49 24.67
CA ALA A 621 -1.87 -22.95 24.77
C ALA A 621 -3.24 -23.51 24.35
N TRP A 622 -4.35 -22.85 24.71
CA TRP A 622 -5.70 -23.23 24.29
C TRP A 622 -5.94 -22.92 22.82
N ALA A 623 -5.49 -21.77 22.33
CA ALA A 623 -5.59 -21.39 20.92
C ALA A 623 -4.81 -22.36 20.00
N TRP A 624 -3.59 -22.75 20.36
CA TRP A 624 -2.79 -23.76 19.65
C TRP A 624 -3.38 -25.17 19.75
N THR A 625 -3.99 -25.53 20.87
CA THR A 625 -4.72 -26.81 21.02
C THR A 625 -5.95 -26.85 20.10
N LEU A 626 -6.71 -25.76 20.04
CA LEU A 626 -7.84 -25.62 19.13
C LEU A 626 -7.38 -25.65 17.67
N PHE A 627 -6.33 -24.89 17.32
CA PHE A 627 -5.71 -24.93 16.00
C PHE A 627 -5.19 -26.32 15.63
N ALA A 628 -4.64 -27.08 16.60
CA ALA A 628 -4.22 -28.46 16.38
C ALA A 628 -5.39 -29.37 15.98
N VAL A 629 -6.46 -29.38 16.78
CA VAL A 629 -7.65 -30.21 16.55
C VAL A 629 -8.38 -29.81 15.27
N LEU A 630 -8.65 -28.51 15.09
CA LEU A 630 -9.36 -27.98 13.93
C LEU A 630 -8.53 -28.07 12.64
N GLY A 631 -7.22 -27.90 12.72
CA GLY A 631 -6.31 -28.06 11.58
C GLY A 631 -6.25 -29.49 11.07
N VAL A 632 -6.06 -30.48 11.96
CA VAL A 632 -6.13 -31.91 11.58
C VAL A 632 -7.51 -32.25 11.02
N ARG A 633 -8.59 -31.79 11.66
CA ARG A 633 -9.96 -32.00 11.16
C ARG A 633 -10.17 -31.37 9.78
N SER A 634 -9.61 -30.19 9.53
CA SER A 634 -9.67 -29.50 8.24
C SER A 634 -8.97 -30.31 7.15
N LEU A 635 -7.73 -30.74 7.39
CA LEU A 635 -6.95 -31.54 6.44
C LEU A 635 -7.63 -32.90 6.15
N ILE A 636 -8.30 -33.52 7.13
CA ILE A 636 -9.16 -34.69 6.92
C ILE A 636 -10.36 -34.36 6.00
N CYS A 637 -10.98 -33.19 6.13
CA CYS A 637 -12.07 -32.75 5.25
C CYS A 637 -11.60 -32.38 3.82
N LEU A 638 -10.31 -32.11 3.61
CA LEU A 638 -9.72 -31.90 2.27
C LEU A 638 -9.30 -33.20 1.56
N ARG A 639 -9.26 -34.33 2.28
CA ARG A 639 -8.91 -35.66 1.73
C ARG A 639 -9.83 -36.01 0.54
N GLY A 640 -9.24 -36.48 -0.56
CA GLY A 640 -9.98 -36.87 -1.77
C GLY A 640 -10.41 -35.71 -2.68
N SER A 641 -10.08 -34.45 -2.33
CA SER A 641 -10.38 -33.29 -3.20
C SER A 641 -9.46 -33.18 -4.43
N GLY A 642 -8.35 -33.93 -4.47
CA GLY A 642 -7.36 -33.99 -5.57
C GLY A 642 -6.57 -32.71 -5.87
N GLY A 643 -7.06 -31.55 -5.43
CA GLY A 643 -6.54 -30.23 -5.75
C GLY A 643 -5.17 -29.93 -5.12
N TRP A 644 -4.38 -29.12 -5.82
CA TRP A 644 -3.08 -28.66 -5.33
C TRP A 644 -3.18 -27.89 -4.00
N VAL A 645 -4.30 -27.18 -3.78
CA VAL A 645 -4.58 -26.41 -2.57
C VAL A 645 -4.61 -27.28 -1.31
N ALA A 646 -5.14 -28.50 -1.40
CA ALA A 646 -5.17 -29.43 -0.26
C ALA A 646 -3.76 -29.95 0.08
N ARG A 647 -2.93 -30.20 -0.94
CA ARG A 647 -1.51 -30.52 -0.74
C ARG A 647 -0.74 -29.33 -0.15
N ALA A 648 -1.01 -28.12 -0.63
CA ALA A 648 -0.43 -26.89 -0.08
C ALA A 648 -0.84 -26.65 1.39
N ALA A 649 -2.08 -26.98 1.78
CA ALA A 649 -2.55 -26.87 3.16
C ALA A 649 -1.76 -27.81 4.11
N GLN A 650 -1.59 -29.08 3.72
CA GLN A 650 -0.76 -30.02 4.50
C GLN A 650 0.74 -29.69 4.43
N PHE A 651 1.21 -29.03 3.37
CA PHE A 651 2.58 -28.53 3.27
C PHE A 651 2.82 -27.37 4.25
N ALA A 652 1.93 -26.38 4.27
CA ALA A 652 1.96 -25.26 5.21
C ALA A 652 1.91 -25.75 6.67
N TRP A 653 0.99 -26.68 6.97
CA TRP A 653 0.88 -27.34 8.28
C TRP A 653 2.23 -27.88 8.80
N TRP A 654 2.99 -28.56 7.94
CA TRP A 654 4.30 -29.13 8.28
C TRP A 654 5.45 -28.11 8.33
N LEU A 655 5.22 -26.85 7.95
CA LEU A 655 6.13 -25.71 8.18
C LEU A 655 5.74 -24.89 9.43
N VAL A 656 4.45 -24.82 9.78
CA VAL A 656 3.96 -24.11 10.98
C VAL A 656 4.58 -24.71 12.25
N TRP A 657 4.42 -26.02 12.48
CA TRP A 657 4.82 -26.65 13.74
C TRP A 657 6.32 -26.50 14.09
N PRO A 658 7.29 -26.72 13.18
CA PRO A 658 8.69 -26.43 13.45
C PRO A 658 8.95 -24.96 13.81
N SER A 659 8.29 -24.02 13.12
CA SER A 659 8.44 -22.58 13.34
C SER A 659 7.97 -22.16 14.74
N VAL A 660 6.76 -22.59 15.14
CA VAL A 660 6.18 -22.28 16.46
C VAL A 660 7.01 -22.87 17.60
N LEU A 661 7.51 -24.10 17.42
CA LEU A 661 8.43 -24.73 18.37
C LEU A 661 9.82 -24.07 18.40
N SER A 662 10.26 -23.43 17.30
CA SER A 662 11.50 -22.65 17.28
C SER A 662 11.37 -21.36 18.11
N LEU A 663 10.21 -20.69 18.06
CA LEU A 663 9.92 -19.53 18.91
C LEU A 663 9.91 -19.91 20.40
N LEU A 664 9.28 -21.05 20.74
CA LEU A 664 9.35 -21.62 22.09
C LEU A 664 10.80 -21.94 22.50
N GLY A 665 11.60 -22.52 21.60
CA GLY A 665 13.02 -22.84 21.84
C GLY A 665 13.88 -21.60 22.10
N LEU A 666 13.66 -20.52 21.36
CA LEU A 666 14.31 -19.22 21.58
C LEU A 666 13.93 -18.62 22.93
N TRP A 667 12.64 -18.58 23.27
CA TRP A 667 12.19 -18.11 24.57
C TRP A 667 12.78 -18.95 25.71
N LEU A 668 12.83 -20.27 25.57
CA LEU A 668 13.42 -21.17 26.55
C LEU A 668 14.92 -20.87 26.77
N ALA A 669 15.65 -20.63 25.69
CA ALA A 669 17.07 -20.27 25.76
C ALA A 669 17.29 -18.93 26.47
N GLN A 670 16.48 -17.91 26.17
CA GLN A 670 16.50 -16.62 26.87
C GLN A 670 16.10 -16.77 28.36
N ARG A 671 15.06 -17.56 28.65
CA ARG A 671 14.49 -17.76 30.00
C ARG A 671 15.48 -18.40 30.98
N PHE A 672 16.41 -19.20 30.48
CA PHE A 672 17.50 -19.84 31.23
C PHE A 672 18.87 -19.18 31.00
N ALA A 673 18.92 -18.01 30.35
CA ALA A 673 20.15 -17.27 30.03
C ALA A 673 21.23 -18.12 29.31
N LEU A 674 20.80 -19.05 28.45
CA LEU A 674 21.70 -19.92 27.70
C LEU A 674 22.45 -19.13 26.62
N ALA A 675 23.73 -19.46 26.43
CA ALA A 675 24.56 -18.81 25.42
C ALA A 675 24.12 -19.11 23.98
N GLU A 676 24.62 -18.31 23.04
CA GLU A 676 24.22 -18.31 21.63
C GLU A 676 24.23 -19.69 20.96
N GLY A 677 25.20 -20.57 21.28
CA GLY A 677 25.24 -21.93 20.74
C GLY A 677 24.01 -22.78 21.11
N TRP A 678 23.44 -22.57 22.30
CA TRP A 678 22.18 -23.19 22.70
C TRP A 678 20.97 -22.54 22.03
N GLN A 679 20.99 -21.22 21.82
CA GLN A 679 19.89 -20.50 21.16
C GLN A 679 19.70 -21.02 19.73
N TRP A 680 20.80 -21.18 18.96
CA TRP A 680 20.77 -21.81 17.64
C TRP A 680 20.42 -23.30 17.69
N ALA A 681 20.94 -24.06 18.66
CA ALA A 681 20.59 -25.48 18.80
C ALA A 681 19.09 -25.69 19.07
N LEU A 682 18.48 -24.86 19.94
CA LEU A 682 17.05 -24.91 20.26
C LEU A 682 16.16 -24.37 19.13
N LEU A 683 16.62 -23.36 18.38
CA LEU A 683 15.97 -22.91 17.14
C LEU A 683 15.97 -24.02 16.07
N LEU A 684 17.08 -24.73 15.89
CA LEU A 684 17.22 -25.75 14.84
C LEU A 684 16.61 -27.10 15.21
N ALA A 685 16.51 -27.46 16.49
CA ALA A 685 16.04 -28.78 16.94
C ALA A 685 14.65 -29.18 16.36
N PRO A 686 13.62 -28.32 16.30
CA PRO A 686 12.34 -28.66 15.68
C PRO A 686 12.44 -28.96 14.18
N TRP A 687 13.30 -28.23 13.46
CA TRP A 687 13.53 -28.43 12.02
C TRP A 687 14.34 -29.70 11.75
N LEU A 688 15.35 -29.98 12.57
CA LEU A 688 16.13 -31.23 12.53
C LEU A 688 15.24 -32.45 12.85
N ALA A 689 14.33 -32.33 13.83
CA ALA A 689 13.34 -33.35 14.14
C ALA A 689 12.35 -33.57 12.99
N ALA A 690 11.84 -32.51 12.36
CA ALA A 690 10.95 -32.61 11.20
C ALA A 690 11.65 -33.23 9.97
N ALA A 691 12.89 -32.84 9.70
CA ALA A 691 13.73 -33.43 8.65
C ALA A 691 13.98 -34.92 8.92
N ALA A 692 14.36 -35.30 10.14
CA ALA A 692 14.53 -36.69 10.54
C ALA A 692 13.23 -37.50 10.40
N LEU A 693 12.09 -36.96 10.85
CA LEU A 693 10.78 -37.61 10.73
C LEU A 693 10.40 -37.84 9.25
N SER A 694 10.71 -36.89 8.36
CA SER A 694 10.51 -37.03 6.91
C SER A 694 11.37 -38.13 6.25
N LEU A 695 12.49 -38.50 6.87
CA LEU A 695 13.44 -39.54 6.42
C LEU A 695 13.24 -40.91 7.09
N LEU A 696 12.54 -40.96 8.23
CA LEU A 696 12.36 -42.15 9.06
C LEU A 696 10.91 -42.64 9.13
N ARG A 697 9.93 -41.73 9.15
CA ARG A 697 8.49 -42.02 9.37
C ARG A 697 7.60 -41.22 8.41
N TRP A 698 7.95 -41.21 7.12
CA TRP A 698 7.16 -40.51 6.09
C TRP A 698 5.63 -40.75 6.14
N PRO A 699 5.09 -41.96 6.43
CA PRO A 699 3.64 -42.16 6.55
C PRO A 699 2.95 -41.26 7.60
N TRP A 700 3.67 -40.80 8.62
CA TRP A 700 3.13 -39.84 9.61
C TRP A 700 2.99 -38.44 9.02
N LEU A 701 3.92 -38.01 8.14
CA LEU A 701 3.81 -36.75 7.41
C LEU A 701 2.83 -36.82 6.25
N ALA A 702 2.63 -38.02 5.67
CA ALA A 702 1.63 -38.26 4.63
C ALA A 702 0.20 -38.19 5.17
N ALA A 703 -0.04 -38.60 6.42
CA ALA A 703 -1.33 -38.37 7.07
C ALA A 703 -1.61 -36.86 7.25
N PRO A 704 -2.86 -36.38 6.99
CA PRO A 704 -4.05 -37.16 6.69
C PRO A 704 -4.39 -37.37 5.20
N LEU A 705 -3.79 -36.67 4.21
CA LEU A 705 -4.14 -36.89 2.79
C LEU A 705 -3.59 -38.20 2.18
N GLY A 706 -2.59 -38.83 2.79
CA GLY A 706 -2.02 -40.10 2.34
C GLY A 706 -1.28 -39.98 1.01
N ALA A 707 -1.56 -40.88 0.07
CA ALA A 707 -0.88 -40.99 -1.22
C ALA A 707 -0.96 -39.70 -2.08
N ASP A 708 -1.97 -38.84 -1.87
CA ASP A 708 -2.01 -37.52 -2.50
C ASP A 708 -0.81 -36.64 -2.09
N PHE A 709 -0.33 -36.75 -0.84
CA PHE A 709 0.77 -35.96 -0.31
C PHE A 709 2.16 -36.52 -0.65
N ASP A 710 2.27 -37.79 -1.02
CA ASP A 710 3.55 -38.42 -1.43
C ASP A 710 4.22 -37.66 -2.59
N ARG A 711 3.42 -37.06 -3.49
CA ARG A 711 3.89 -36.20 -4.59
C ARG A 711 4.62 -34.94 -4.11
N CYS A 712 4.35 -34.49 -2.88
CA CYS A 712 4.99 -33.34 -2.25
C CYS A 712 6.21 -33.72 -1.39
N ARG A 713 6.54 -35.02 -1.26
CA ARG A 713 7.66 -35.49 -0.43
C ARG A 713 9.00 -34.87 -0.79
N THR A 714 9.32 -34.83 -2.09
CA THR A 714 10.58 -34.27 -2.60
C THR A 714 10.66 -32.76 -2.36
N ALA A 715 9.53 -32.05 -2.52
CA ALA A 715 9.41 -30.62 -2.26
C ALA A 715 9.54 -30.29 -0.77
N LEU A 716 8.85 -31.01 0.12
CA LEU A 716 8.87 -30.74 1.57
C LEU A 716 10.26 -31.04 2.17
N GLN A 717 10.86 -32.16 1.78
CA GLN A 717 12.26 -32.46 2.13
C GLN A 717 13.21 -31.39 1.56
N GLY A 718 13.00 -30.96 0.31
CA GLY A 718 13.77 -29.87 -0.30
C GLY A 718 13.66 -28.55 0.47
N SER A 719 12.47 -28.19 0.97
CA SER A 719 12.28 -27.00 1.82
C SER A 719 12.94 -27.16 3.19
N TYR A 720 12.81 -28.32 3.85
CA TYR A 720 13.51 -28.56 5.12
C TYR A 720 15.03 -28.49 4.97
N PHE A 721 15.61 -29.19 4.00
CA PHE A 721 17.06 -29.18 3.79
C PHE A 721 17.57 -27.87 3.17
N GLY A 722 16.74 -27.12 2.45
CA GLY A 722 17.05 -25.76 2.02
C GLY A 722 17.12 -24.77 3.18
N LEU A 723 16.10 -24.74 4.05
CA LEU A 723 16.06 -23.88 5.24
C LEU A 723 17.18 -24.26 6.24
N LEU A 724 17.34 -25.56 6.54
CA LEU A 724 18.44 -26.05 7.35
C LEU A 724 19.80 -25.74 6.72
N GLY A 725 19.95 -25.84 5.40
CA GLY A 725 21.21 -25.52 4.70
C GLY A 725 21.57 -24.03 4.79
N LEU A 726 20.59 -23.14 4.62
CA LEU A 726 20.79 -21.69 4.78
C LEU A 726 21.13 -21.31 6.22
N ALA A 727 20.40 -21.85 7.20
CA ALA A 727 20.69 -21.61 8.62
C ALA A 727 22.02 -22.23 9.05
N TRP A 728 22.38 -23.41 8.52
CA TRP A 728 23.67 -24.04 8.76
C TRP A 728 24.82 -23.18 8.25
N LEU A 729 24.74 -22.68 7.01
CA LEU A 729 25.72 -21.74 6.46
C LEU A 729 25.86 -20.47 7.30
N TRP A 730 24.74 -19.92 7.81
CA TRP A 730 24.77 -18.78 8.72
C TRP A 730 25.50 -19.11 10.03
N THR A 731 25.22 -20.26 10.64
CA THR A 731 25.84 -20.68 11.92
C THR A 731 27.34 -20.97 11.85
N LEU A 732 27.95 -21.07 10.66
CA LEU A 732 29.41 -21.13 10.51
C LEU A 732 30.10 -19.80 10.86
N CYS A 733 29.35 -18.69 10.83
CA CYS A 733 29.83 -17.32 10.99
C CYS A 733 29.48 -16.72 12.36
N VAL A 734 29.12 -17.56 13.34
CA VAL A 734 28.53 -17.18 14.63
C VAL A 734 29.45 -17.62 15.79
N PRO A 735 29.70 -16.78 16.82
CA PRO A 735 30.61 -17.09 17.95
C PRO A 735 30.34 -18.43 18.67
N GLY A 736 29.07 -18.84 18.77
CA GLY A 736 28.70 -20.21 19.13
C GLY A 736 28.94 -20.62 20.59
N ALA A 737 29.05 -19.66 21.52
CA ALA A 737 29.38 -19.92 22.92
C ALA A 737 28.44 -20.94 23.62
N SER A 738 29.01 -21.74 24.53
CA SER A 738 28.42 -23.00 25.06
C SER A 738 27.76 -22.90 26.44
N ALA A 739 27.89 -21.77 27.14
CA ALA A 739 27.51 -21.65 28.54
C ALA A 739 26.03 -22.01 28.78
N PRO A 740 25.70 -22.77 29.84
CA PRO A 740 26.53 -23.04 31.02
C PRO A 740 27.56 -24.18 30.90
N LEU A 741 27.59 -24.94 29.78
CA LEU A 741 28.59 -26.00 29.60
C LEU A 741 29.96 -25.41 29.20
N PRO A 742 31.09 -26.05 29.58
CA PRO A 742 32.40 -25.70 29.04
C PRO A 742 32.45 -25.97 27.53
N TRP A 743 33.12 -25.09 26.77
CA TRP A 743 33.24 -25.28 25.33
C TRP A 743 34.23 -26.40 25.00
N VAL A 744 33.78 -27.37 24.22
CA VAL A 744 34.55 -28.55 23.80
C VAL A 744 34.34 -28.76 22.29
N PRO A 745 35.40 -28.93 21.48
CA PRO A 745 35.27 -29.16 20.04
C PRO A 745 34.32 -30.31 19.71
N LEU A 746 33.51 -30.12 18.67
CA LEU A 746 32.42 -31.00 18.21
C LEU A 746 31.27 -31.27 19.19
N LEU A 747 31.50 -31.18 20.51
CA LEU A 747 30.53 -31.58 21.54
C LEU A 747 29.70 -30.41 22.11
N ASN A 748 30.00 -29.18 21.70
CA ASN A 748 29.18 -28.01 21.96
C ASN A 748 27.82 -28.12 21.19
N PRO A 749 26.67 -27.75 21.80
CA PRO A 749 25.35 -27.76 21.17
C PRO A 749 25.25 -27.27 19.72
N LEU A 750 25.97 -26.20 19.34
CA LEU A 750 25.94 -25.68 17.98
C LEU A 750 26.53 -26.69 16.99
N GLU A 751 27.75 -27.13 17.24
CA GLU A 751 28.49 -28.12 16.47
C GLU A 751 27.75 -29.47 16.39
N LEU A 752 27.09 -29.90 17.46
CA LEU A 752 26.22 -31.08 17.47
C LEU A 752 25.01 -30.89 16.55
N SER A 753 24.36 -29.71 16.57
CA SER A 753 23.24 -29.41 15.66
C SER A 753 23.70 -29.34 14.20
N GLN A 754 24.90 -28.81 13.93
CA GLN A 754 25.52 -28.74 12.61
C GLN A 754 25.90 -30.13 12.08
N LEU A 755 26.48 -31.00 12.92
CA LEU A 755 26.76 -32.39 12.57
C LEU A 755 25.49 -33.16 12.28
N LEU A 756 24.43 -32.98 13.09
CA LEU A 756 23.14 -33.62 12.85
C LEU A 756 22.50 -33.14 11.54
N ALA A 757 22.60 -31.84 11.22
CA ALA A 757 22.16 -31.29 9.94
C ALA A 757 22.88 -31.96 8.75
N VAL A 758 24.22 -32.06 8.81
CA VAL A 758 25.03 -32.70 7.75
C VAL A 758 24.75 -34.20 7.66
N ALA A 759 24.57 -34.90 8.78
CA ALA A 759 24.25 -36.33 8.80
C ALA A 759 22.86 -36.63 8.21
N LEU A 760 21.85 -35.81 8.53
CA LEU A 760 20.52 -35.90 7.93
C LEU A 760 20.53 -35.54 6.44
N ALA A 761 21.27 -34.49 6.06
CA ALA A 761 21.45 -34.10 4.66
C ALA A 761 22.15 -35.20 3.86
N ALA A 762 23.18 -35.84 4.41
CA ALA A 762 23.82 -37.01 3.81
C ALA A 762 22.82 -38.16 3.62
N ARG A 763 22.07 -38.55 4.68
CA ARG A 763 21.03 -39.58 4.59
C ARG A 763 19.98 -39.26 3.52
N TRP A 764 19.62 -37.98 3.34
CA TRP A 764 18.75 -37.54 2.25
C TRP A 764 19.40 -37.66 0.88
N LEU A 765 20.64 -37.21 0.71
CA LEU A 765 21.39 -37.24 -0.57
C LEU A 765 21.70 -38.66 -1.08
N TRP A 766 21.71 -39.68 -0.20
CA TRP A 766 21.75 -41.10 -0.59
C TRP A 766 20.36 -41.72 -0.80
N SER A 767 19.28 -41.02 -0.45
CA SER A 767 17.91 -41.49 -0.68
C SER A 767 17.44 -41.22 -2.11
N ALA A 768 16.51 -42.05 -2.61
CA ALA A 768 15.90 -41.87 -3.93
C ALA A 768 15.06 -40.58 -4.05
N THR A 769 14.67 -39.94 -2.94
CA THR A 769 13.82 -38.74 -2.91
C THR A 769 14.59 -37.42 -2.97
N ALA A 770 15.93 -37.44 -2.92
CA ALA A 770 16.73 -36.25 -3.21
C ALA A 770 16.73 -35.90 -4.72
N PRO A 771 16.66 -34.61 -5.10
CA PRO A 771 16.77 -34.15 -6.50
C PRO A 771 18.01 -34.68 -7.22
N ALA A 772 17.87 -35.07 -8.48
CA ALA A 772 18.93 -35.76 -9.25
C ALA A 772 20.25 -34.98 -9.31
N LEU A 773 20.20 -33.66 -9.48
CA LEU A 773 21.37 -32.77 -9.52
C LEU A 773 22.18 -32.84 -8.20
N LEU A 774 21.49 -32.67 -7.06
CA LEU A 774 22.12 -32.80 -5.74
C LEU A 774 22.63 -34.22 -5.49
N ARG A 775 21.90 -35.24 -5.96
CA ARG A 775 22.29 -36.65 -5.85
C ARG A 775 23.55 -36.98 -6.65
N ALA A 776 23.77 -36.33 -7.80
CA ALA A 776 24.99 -36.44 -8.58
C ALA A 776 26.18 -35.76 -7.87
N GLN A 777 25.97 -34.54 -7.36
CA GLN A 777 27.00 -33.75 -6.67
C GLN A 777 27.22 -34.15 -5.20
N ARG A 778 26.51 -35.17 -4.67
CA ARG A 778 26.46 -35.48 -3.22
C ARG A 778 27.81 -35.59 -2.52
N LEU A 779 28.82 -36.16 -3.18
CA LEU A 779 30.17 -36.28 -2.61
C LEU A 779 30.91 -34.94 -2.56
N GLN A 780 30.68 -34.06 -3.55
CA GLN A 780 31.26 -32.71 -3.60
C GLN A 780 30.60 -31.82 -2.55
N LEU A 781 29.26 -31.86 -2.45
CA LEU A 781 28.48 -31.09 -1.46
C LEU A 781 28.87 -31.44 -0.03
N LEU A 782 29.02 -32.74 0.29
CA LEU A 782 29.40 -33.19 1.63
C LEU A 782 30.88 -32.97 1.94
N ALA A 783 31.78 -33.05 0.95
CA ALA A 783 33.18 -32.68 1.12
C ALA A 783 33.33 -31.16 1.37
N ALA A 784 32.60 -30.33 0.64
CA ALA A 784 32.57 -28.88 0.85
C ALA A 784 31.99 -28.52 2.22
N ALA A 785 30.86 -29.14 2.62
CA ALA A 785 30.29 -28.95 3.95
C ALA A 785 31.26 -29.38 5.05
N GLY A 786 31.92 -30.54 4.92
CA GLY A 786 32.94 -30.99 5.87
C GLY A 786 34.14 -30.04 5.98
N PHE A 787 34.63 -29.52 4.86
CA PHE A 787 35.74 -28.57 4.83
C PHE A 787 35.38 -27.21 5.47
N LEU A 788 34.22 -26.65 5.12
CA LEU A 788 33.69 -25.42 5.71
C LEU A 788 33.45 -25.58 7.22
N TRP A 789 32.91 -26.73 7.64
CA TRP A 789 32.65 -27.02 9.04
C TRP A 789 33.93 -27.16 9.87
N VAL A 790 34.91 -27.93 9.42
CA VAL A 790 36.21 -28.04 10.11
C VAL A 790 36.93 -26.69 10.17
N THR A 791 36.77 -25.84 9.15
CA THR A 791 37.26 -24.46 9.14
C THR A 791 36.56 -23.60 10.22
N SER A 792 35.23 -23.65 10.31
CA SER A 792 34.43 -22.96 11.34
C SER A 792 34.76 -23.46 12.76
N VAL A 793 34.82 -24.77 13.01
CA VAL A 793 35.18 -25.32 14.33
C VAL A 793 36.61 -24.96 14.74
N THR A 794 37.54 -24.87 13.78
CA THR A 794 38.91 -24.38 14.05
C THR A 794 38.88 -22.90 14.48
N LEU A 795 38.03 -22.08 13.87
CA LEU A 795 37.82 -20.69 14.28
C LEU A 795 37.16 -20.59 15.67
N HIS A 796 36.15 -21.40 15.97
CA HIS A 796 35.50 -21.44 17.29
C HIS A 796 36.50 -21.82 18.40
N ALA A 797 37.37 -22.81 18.14
CA ALA A 797 38.44 -23.21 19.05
C ALA A 797 39.42 -22.07 19.35
N VAL A 798 39.83 -21.31 18.33
CA VAL A 798 40.73 -20.15 18.52
C VAL A 798 40.02 -18.99 19.21
N HIS A 799 38.75 -18.72 18.88
CA HIS A 799 37.94 -17.70 19.54
C HIS A 799 37.88 -17.94 21.06
N TYR A 800 37.51 -19.16 21.46
CA TYR A 800 37.30 -19.51 22.87
C TYR A 800 38.61 -19.71 23.66
N TRP A 801 39.63 -20.35 23.08
CA TRP A 801 40.87 -20.68 23.80
C TRP A 801 42.04 -19.70 23.63
N ALA A 802 42.04 -18.81 22.63
CA ALA A 802 43.09 -17.78 22.48
C ALA A 802 42.66 -16.36 22.95
N PRO A 803 41.52 -16.25 23.68
CA PRO A 803 40.60 -15.10 23.76
C PRO A 803 40.73 -14.02 22.68
N VAL A 804 40.41 -14.37 21.43
CA VAL A 804 40.36 -13.42 20.32
C VAL A 804 38.91 -13.02 20.03
N PRO A 805 38.53 -11.73 20.02
CA PRO A 805 37.17 -11.30 19.69
C PRO A 805 36.72 -11.79 18.29
N TRP A 806 35.49 -12.28 18.17
CA TRP A 806 34.98 -12.89 16.93
C TRP A 806 35.14 -11.99 15.69
N ALA A 807 34.85 -10.69 15.84
CA ALA A 807 34.95 -9.70 14.76
C ALA A 807 36.39 -9.47 14.23
N SER A 808 37.43 -9.73 15.03
CA SER A 808 38.84 -9.62 14.63
C SER A 808 39.52 -10.97 14.44
N LEU A 809 38.77 -12.07 14.51
CA LEU A 809 39.32 -13.42 14.47
C LEU A 809 40.06 -13.72 13.16
N LEU A 810 39.54 -13.24 12.02
CA LEU A 810 40.14 -13.46 10.71
C LEU A 810 41.43 -12.63 10.46
N SER A 811 41.71 -11.59 11.25
CA SER A 811 42.98 -10.86 11.18
C SER A 811 44.01 -11.32 12.22
N ALA A 812 43.62 -12.18 13.18
CA ALA A 812 44.52 -12.68 14.21
C ALA A 812 45.46 -13.78 13.68
N GLY A 813 46.79 -13.58 13.84
CA GLY A 813 47.80 -14.54 13.39
C GLY A 813 47.66 -15.95 13.98
N VAL A 814 47.11 -16.10 15.18
CA VAL A 814 46.81 -17.42 15.80
C VAL A 814 45.73 -18.17 15.00
N ALA A 815 44.68 -17.49 14.57
CA ALA A 815 43.64 -18.09 13.73
C ALA A 815 44.18 -18.42 12.34
N GLN A 816 44.97 -17.52 11.74
CA GLN A 816 45.55 -17.77 10.42
C GLN A 816 46.51 -18.96 10.41
N THR A 817 47.42 -19.05 11.37
CA THR A 817 48.31 -20.21 11.54
C THR A 817 47.52 -21.50 11.81
N SER A 818 46.53 -21.49 12.71
CA SER A 818 45.69 -22.66 12.99
C SER A 818 44.98 -23.19 11.75
N LEU A 819 44.37 -22.30 10.95
CA LEU A 819 43.76 -22.66 9.67
C LEU A 819 44.80 -23.20 8.68
N THR A 820 45.98 -22.58 8.59
CA THR A 820 47.06 -23.02 7.69
C THR A 820 47.51 -24.46 8.02
N VAL A 821 47.68 -24.81 9.30
CA VAL A 821 48.07 -26.19 9.70
C VAL A 821 46.92 -27.17 9.49
N VAL A 822 45.67 -26.82 9.83
CA VAL A 822 44.50 -27.71 9.62
C VAL A 822 44.26 -27.98 8.13
N TRP A 823 44.31 -26.95 7.28
CA TRP A 823 44.20 -27.11 5.82
C TRP A 823 45.37 -27.91 5.24
N SER A 824 46.59 -27.75 5.77
CA SER A 824 47.76 -28.57 5.41
C SER A 824 47.48 -30.07 5.63
N VAL A 825 47.01 -30.44 6.83
CA VAL A 825 46.69 -31.83 7.17
C VAL A 825 45.53 -32.37 6.31
N LEU A 826 44.47 -31.58 6.11
CA LEU A 826 43.33 -32.00 5.28
C LEU A 826 43.73 -32.23 3.81
N GLY A 827 44.54 -31.34 3.23
CA GLY A 827 44.97 -31.47 1.83
C GLY A 827 45.87 -32.68 1.63
N VAL A 828 46.83 -32.92 2.54
CA VAL A 828 47.68 -34.10 2.54
C VAL A 828 46.88 -35.40 2.70
N LEU A 829 45.93 -35.44 3.64
CA LEU A 829 45.04 -36.60 3.80
C LEU A 829 44.21 -36.85 2.54
N GLY A 830 43.67 -35.80 1.92
CA GLY A 830 42.96 -35.89 0.63
C GLY A 830 43.86 -36.41 -0.49
N TRP A 831 45.10 -35.94 -0.58
CA TRP A 831 46.07 -36.35 -1.59
C TRP A 831 46.44 -37.84 -1.47
N VAL A 832 46.77 -38.29 -0.27
CA VAL A 832 47.15 -39.68 0.05
C VAL A 832 45.95 -40.63 -0.07
N LEU A 833 44.79 -40.28 0.46
CA LEU A 833 43.57 -41.10 0.33
C LEU A 833 43.06 -41.13 -1.12
N GLY A 834 43.20 -40.04 -1.86
CA GLY A 834 42.89 -39.97 -3.29
C GLY A 834 43.75 -40.91 -4.12
N SER A 835 45.06 -40.96 -3.86
CA SER A 835 45.97 -41.93 -4.50
C SER A 835 45.62 -43.37 -4.10
N ARG A 836 45.56 -43.68 -2.78
CA ARG A 836 45.29 -45.04 -2.26
C ARG A 836 43.91 -45.60 -2.63
N ARG A 837 42.93 -44.77 -2.98
CA ARG A 837 41.58 -45.21 -3.42
C ARG A 837 41.37 -45.09 -4.94
N GLY A 838 42.37 -44.68 -5.71
CA GLY A 838 42.23 -44.40 -7.15
C GLY A 838 41.31 -43.20 -7.48
N GLN A 839 40.89 -42.43 -6.47
CA GLN A 839 39.89 -41.37 -6.61
C GLN A 839 40.54 -40.06 -7.06
N ARG A 840 40.74 -39.92 -8.37
CA ARG A 840 41.36 -38.74 -9.01
C ARG A 840 40.74 -37.40 -8.57
N GLY A 841 39.43 -37.35 -8.33
CA GLY A 841 38.76 -36.14 -7.81
C GLY A 841 39.19 -35.76 -6.39
N LEU A 842 39.38 -36.73 -5.50
CA LEU A 842 39.87 -36.51 -4.13
C LEU A 842 41.36 -36.14 -4.13
N TRP A 843 42.15 -36.79 -5.00
CA TRP A 843 43.56 -36.47 -5.24
C TRP A 843 43.74 -35.03 -5.72
N LEU A 844 42.95 -34.60 -6.72
CA LEU A 844 42.96 -33.23 -7.24
C LEU A 844 42.49 -32.20 -6.21
N ALA A 845 41.47 -32.53 -5.40
CA ALA A 845 41.02 -31.64 -4.32
C ALA A 845 42.09 -31.45 -3.23
N GLY A 846 42.81 -32.51 -2.87
CA GLY A 846 43.95 -32.43 -1.96
C GLY A 846 45.07 -31.55 -2.51
N ALA A 847 45.50 -31.81 -3.75
CA ALA A 847 46.54 -31.02 -4.43
C ALA A 847 46.14 -29.54 -4.61
N LEU A 848 44.88 -29.25 -4.94
CA LEU A 848 44.36 -27.88 -5.05
C LEU A 848 44.35 -27.17 -3.68
N LEU A 849 43.94 -27.85 -2.61
CA LEU A 849 44.00 -27.28 -1.25
C LEU A 849 45.46 -26.99 -0.84
N MET A 850 46.43 -27.81 -1.26
CA MET A 850 47.85 -27.51 -1.04
C MET A 850 48.32 -26.29 -1.86
N ALA A 851 47.92 -26.17 -3.12
CA ALA A 851 48.19 -24.96 -3.90
C ALA A 851 47.60 -23.69 -3.25
N VAL A 852 46.39 -23.78 -2.69
CA VAL A 852 45.75 -22.69 -1.94
C VAL A 852 46.48 -22.39 -0.63
N VAL A 853 46.92 -23.38 0.14
CA VAL A 853 47.71 -23.19 1.37
C VAL A 853 49.06 -22.54 1.06
N LEU A 854 49.75 -22.96 0.00
CA LEU A 854 51.01 -22.34 -0.43
C LEU A 854 50.80 -20.88 -0.87
N GLY A 855 49.75 -20.60 -1.64
CA GLY A 855 49.37 -19.23 -2.03
C GLY A 855 49.03 -18.36 -0.81
N LYS A 856 48.27 -18.90 0.15
CA LYS A 856 47.94 -18.21 1.41
C LYS A 856 49.21 -17.90 2.22
N LEU A 857 50.11 -18.86 2.36
CA LEU A 857 51.40 -18.68 3.05
C LEU A 857 52.19 -17.50 2.45
N LEU A 858 52.30 -17.46 1.12
CA LEU A 858 53.07 -16.44 0.39
C LEU A 858 52.44 -15.04 0.36
N LEU A 859 51.10 -14.95 0.42
CA LEU A 859 50.35 -13.70 0.25
C LEU A 859 49.81 -13.11 1.56
N VAL A 860 49.31 -13.95 2.47
CA VAL A 860 48.60 -13.52 3.70
C VAL A 860 49.51 -13.66 4.92
N ASP A 861 50.15 -14.81 5.11
CA ASP A 861 51.07 -15.04 6.24
C ASP A 861 52.45 -14.37 6.04
N ARG A 862 52.65 -13.60 4.96
CA ARG A 862 53.87 -12.81 4.71
C ARG A 862 54.17 -11.80 5.82
N GLY A 863 53.15 -11.29 6.51
CA GLY A 863 53.31 -10.43 7.70
C GLY A 863 53.78 -11.18 8.95
N ASN A 864 53.61 -12.50 9.01
CA ASN A 864 54.00 -13.35 10.14
C ASN A 864 55.46 -13.87 10.04
N LEU A 865 56.19 -13.53 8.97
CA LEU A 865 57.58 -13.96 8.74
C LEU A 865 58.58 -13.40 9.78
N GLY A 866 58.22 -12.34 10.52
CA GLY A 866 59.04 -11.80 11.60
C GLY A 866 59.08 -12.63 12.90
N ASN A 867 58.49 -13.83 12.91
CA ASN A 867 58.44 -14.70 14.10
C ASN A 867 58.82 -16.15 13.75
N VAL A 868 59.61 -16.79 14.62
CA VAL A 868 60.13 -18.16 14.47
C VAL A 868 59.04 -19.18 14.17
N ALA A 869 57.83 -19.01 14.73
CA ALA A 869 56.69 -19.89 14.46
C ALA A 869 56.23 -19.87 12.99
N GLY A 870 56.33 -18.73 12.30
CA GLY A 870 56.04 -18.62 10.87
C GLY A 870 57.06 -19.36 10.03
N ILE A 871 58.35 -19.11 10.27
CA ILE A 871 59.48 -19.74 9.57
C ILE A 871 59.45 -21.27 9.72
N ALA A 872 59.21 -21.77 10.93
CA ALA A 872 59.07 -23.20 11.19
C ALA A 872 57.88 -23.83 10.44
N SER A 873 56.77 -23.10 10.30
CA SER A 873 55.58 -23.57 9.58
C SER A 873 55.83 -23.69 8.07
N PHE A 874 56.57 -22.75 7.47
CA PHE A 874 57.01 -22.83 6.06
C PHE A 874 57.90 -24.05 5.80
N ILE A 875 58.90 -24.29 6.66
CA ILE A 875 59.83 -25.42 6.52
C ILE A 875 59.09 -26.76 6.68
N ALA A 876 58.22 -26.87 7.69
CA ALA A 876 57.39 -28.06 7.92
C ALA A 876 56.46 -28.33 6.72
N TYR A 877 55.84 -27.30 6.15
CA TYR A 877 54.97 -27.42 4.97
C TYR A 877 55.75 -27.90 3.72
N GLY A 878 56.94 -27.34 3.48
CA GLY A 878 57.81 -27.76 2.37
C GLY A 878 58.25 -29.22 2.50
N LEU A 879 58.70 -29.63 3.69
CA LEU A 879 59.10 -31.01 3.96
C LEU A 879 57.94 -32.01 3.78
N LEU A 880 56.75 -31.63 4.27
CA LEU A 880 55.54 -32.43 4.18
C LEU A 880 55.10 -32.65 2.71
N CYS A 881 55.14 -31.60 1.88
CA CYS A 881 54.86 -31.71 0.44
C CYS A 881 55.83 -32.69 -0.26
N THR A 882 57.13 -32.62 0.04
CA THR A 882 58.14 -33.52 -0.53
C THR A 882 57.89 -34.99 -0.18
N VAL A 883 57.55 -35.28 1.08
CA VAL A 883 57.21 -36.65 1.53
C VAL A 883 55.94 -37.16 0.84
N VAL A 884 54.91 -36.32 0.70
CA VAL A 884 53.64 -36.71 0.07
C VAL A 884 53.79 -36.94 -1.44
N GLY A 885 54.63 -36.15 -2.12
CA GLY A 885 54.95 -36.36 -3.53
C GLY A 885 55.58 -37.73 -3.83
N TYR A 886 56.32 -38.30 -2.87
CA TYR A 886 56.90 -39.65 -2.98
C TYR A 886 55.86 -40.77 -2.77
N PHE A 887 54.89 -40.58 -1.86
CA PHE A 887 53.95 -41.64 -1.45
C PHE A 887 52.55 -41.59 -2.12
N ALA A 888 52.22 -40.57 -2.92
CA ALA A 888 50.88 -40.37 -3.48
C ALA A 888 50.85 -40.09 -5.01
N PRO A 889 51.40 -40.98 -5.86
CA PRO A 889 51.37 -40.81 -7.32
C PRO A 889 49.94 -40.67 -7.88
N ALA A 890 49.83 -39.99 -9.02
CA ALA A 890 48.54 -39.65 -9.63
C ALA A 890 47.83 -40.89 -10.21
N PRO A 891 46.54 -41.13 -9.88
CA PRO A 891 45.81 -42.26 -10.43
C PRO A 891 45.55 -42.08 -11.94
N PRO A 892 45.61 -43.18 -12.72
CA PRO A 892 45.47 -43.14 -14.18
C PRO A 892 44.11 -42.58 -14.62
N ARG A 893 44.03 -42.13 -15.88
CA ARG A 893 42.74 -41.84 -16.52
C ARG A 893 42.04 -43.16 -16.83
N ALA A 894 40.71 -43.18 -16.70
CA ALA A 894 39.93 -44.28 -17.29
C ALA A 894 40.14 -44.26 -18.81
N THR A 895 40.38 -45.42 -19.40
CA THR A 895 40.63 -45.59 -20.83
C THR A 895 39.36 -45.30 -21.63
N GLU A 896 39.51 -44.49 -22.69
CA GLU A 896 38.55 -44.51 -23.80
C GLU A 896 38.55 -45.91 -24.44
N PRO A 897 37.40 -46.42 -24.91
CA PRO A 897 37.36 -47.70 -25.61
C PRO A 897 38.17 -47.59 -26.90
N ALA A 898 39.02 -48.58 -27.18
CA ALA A 898 39.87 -48.57 -28.37
C ALA A 898 39.01 -48.74 -29.64
N GLU A 899 39.02 -47.72 -30.50
CA GLU A 899 38.30 -47.73 -31.77
C GLU A 899 39.17 -48.39 -32.86
N GLU A 900 38.74 -49.59 -33.23
CA GLU A 900 39.05 -50.41 -34.42
C GLU A 900 40.26 -50.03 -35.29
N ALA A 901 41.31 -50.86 -35.22
CA ALA A 901 42.27 -50.97 -36.30
C ALA A 901 41.65 -51.77 -37.47
N HIS A 902 41.39 -51.10 -38.59
CA HIS A 902 41.08 -51.73 -39.88
C HIS A 902 42.29 -51.63 -40.84
N PRO A 903 42.44 -52.58 -41.79
CA PRO A 903 43.72 -52.94 -42.40
C PRO A 903 44.17 -52.05 -43.57
#